data_AF-A0A9P8HUF3-F1
#
_entry.id   AF-A0A9P8HUF3-F1
#
_cell.length_a   1.000
_cell.length_b   1.000
_cell.length_c   1.000
_cell.angle_alpha   90.00
_cell.angle_beta   90.00
_cell.angle_gamma   90.00
#
_symmetry.space_group_name_H-M   'P 1'
#
loop_
_entity.id
_entity.type
_entity.pdbx_description
1 polymer ?
#
loop_
_entity_poly.entity_id
_entity_poly.type
_entity_poly.pdbx_seq_one_letter_code
_entity_poly.pdbx_strand_id
1 'polypeptide(L)'
;MEIDGFDYPENLDQIREREYPNLRDTTYLDHAGTTIYAKSLVDQFARDMNNNLFGNPHSRSPSSELSTRRVDRVRLRILQFFKADPENFDIVFVANATAGIKMVMDAFIQCSRNSPYPFWYGYHRDSHTSLVGVREVASEGSRCFETDQEVEDWIEGRSEMELDQGFRPESQLGLFAFPAQSNMNGRRLPLEWPGRLRESSRPGHRNVYTLLDAAAYVSTAQLDLSNSETAPDFTALSLYKIFGFPDLGALIVRKASGHILEQRRYFGGGTVDMVICMKDKWHSKKVERLHEKMEDGTLPFHHIIALDSALDVHERLYGSMDRISRHTCHLAKQLYDGLSSLQHANGKAVCVIYKDPASQFGNSKTQAPTIAFNVQNSRGGWVGKSDFERLADLHGIQLRTGGVCNPGGIASSLGLAGWELRRNFMEGMRCGNGLDVLGGKPTGVVRVSLGAMTTQHDIRTFFQFVSTIFVDDRHRGGDFAVPGLGLEAPASQLVESLRIAPIVGCAAWEIPEKTAWEVRSTGLAWDREWCLVCARTGAPLIAREHPALKRLKPTIHLQEGVLRVRSSLYGIGEKELSVSLWDIPSAAATPRYGDGPLTAAPYTSRTISDFFSAAIGVPCTLARFPNDSIPQAAEGFFKRSLLAPSSRSIVMALGSGDSQSELFEANIVVSDPLNGAHRMGGWRYLQIGEQFFRVLDGDKVARINRLQKPFGTLAPTSPTAITKHLHNLPSPNHPSPTSQNPTITLHDPVRIFTSPNPTLHACLDSQAAFTVSGFRCPVPRCEMIVQDLDDHLRGHMHVGGTESETESVVMKEKEPLKVDGRREGREGRKRGWVSRLVARLRSLACV
;
A
#
# COMPACT_ATOMS: atom_id res chain seq x y z
N MET A 1 -5.28 -37.08 -14.99
CA MET A 1 -4.69 -37.03 -16.33
C MET A 1 -3.37 -36.31 -16.18
N GLU A 2 -2.28 -37.07 -16.08
CA GLU A 2 -0.91 -36.56 -16.13
C GLU A 2 -0.65 -36.05 -17.55
N ILE A 3 -0.46 -34.75 -17.71
CA ILE A 3 0.19 -34.22 -18.90
C ILE A 3 1.67 -34.13 -18.54
N ASP A 4 2.36 -35.21 -18.80
CA ASP A 4 3.81 -35.28 -18.84
C ASP A 4 4.30 -34.47 -20.06
N GLY A 5 5.35 -33.67 -19.90
CA GLY A 5 6.11 -33.09 -21.02
C GLY A 5 5.82 -31.64 -21.42
N PHE A 6 6.19 -30.66 -20.59
CA PHE A 6 6.73 -29.40 -21.14
C PHE A 6 8.23 -29.61 -21.37
N ASP A 7 8.61 -29.53 -22.64
CA ASP A 7 9.85 -30.04 -23.21
C ASP A 7 11.09 -29.23 -22.77
N TYR A 8 11.47 -29.29 -21.49
CA TYR A 8 12.83 -28.96 -21.08
C TYR A 8 13.81 -30.06 -21.54
N PRO A 9 15.12 -29.74 -21.69
CA PRO A 9 16.11 -30.73 -22.10
C PRO A 9 16.18 -31.98 -21.21
N GLU A 10 15.83 -31.82 -19.93
CA GLU A 10 15.77 -32.89 -18.92
C GLU A 10 14.45 -32.77 -18.13
N ASN A 11 14.07 -33.84 -17.42
CA ASN A 11 12.91 -33.82 -16.55
C ASN A 11 13.09 -32.78 -15.42
N LEU A 12 12.07 -31.95 -15.20
CA LEU A 12 12.15 -30.83 -14.27
C LEU A 12 12.37 -31.25 -12.81
N ASP A 13 11.79 -32.36 -12.38
CA ASP A 13 11.97 -32.84 -11.00
C ASP A 13 13.43 -33.28 -10.77
N GLN A 14 14.06 -33.88 -11.78
CA GLN A 14 15.50 -34.21 -11.74
C GLN A 14 16.37 -32.95 -11.74
N ILE A 15 16.01 -31.94 -12.55
CA ILE A 15 16.67 -30.63 -12.52
C ILE A 15 16.55 -30.03 -11.11
N ARG A 16 15.35 -30.05 -10.52
CA ARG A 16 15.09 -29.44 -9.21
C ARG A 16 15.88 -30.11 -8.10
N GLU A 17 15.88 -31.44 -8.04
CA GLU A 17 16.62 -32.20 -7.04
C GLU A 17 18.14 -31.92 -7.10
N ARG A 18 18.70 -31.83 -8.31
CA ARG A 18 20.13 -31.63 -8.53
C ARG A 18 20.58 -30.17 -8.35
N GLU A 19 19.83 -29.23 -8.91
CA GLU A 19 20.26 -27.85 -9.08
C GLU A 19 19.71 -26.91 -7.99
N TYR A 20 18.62 -27.30 -7.31
CA TYR A 20 17.93 -26.46 -6.32
C TYR A 20 17.66 -27.22 -5.00
N PRO A 21 18.70 -27.75 -4.33
CA PRO A 21 18.54 -28.50 -3.08
C PRO A 21 17.93 -27.67 -1.94
N ASN A 22 18.04 -26.34 -2.01
CA ASN A 22 17.42 -25.39 -1.08
C ASN A 22 15.89 -25.29 -1.21
N LEU A 23 15.30 -25.87 -2.25
CA LEU A 23 13.85 -25.91 -2.49
C LEU A 23 13.21 -27.26 -2.13
N ARG A 24 13.95 -28.16 -1.45
CA ARG A 24 13.47 -29.51 -1.11
C ARG A 24 12.29 -29.48 -0.14
N ASP A 25 12.37 -28.65 0.89
CA ASP A 25 11.43 -28.63 2.01
C ASP A 25 10.58 -27.34 2.04
N THR A 26 10.53 -26.60 0.92
CA THR A 26 9.77 -25.35 0.83
C THR A 26 9.20 -25.14 -0.58
N THR A 27 8.04 -24.50 -0.65
CA THR A 27 7.41 -24.07 -1.90
C THR A 27 7.73 -22.59 -2.12
N TYR A 28 8.56 -22.27 -3.12
CA TYR A 28 8.96 -20.90 -3.42
C TYR A 28 8.13 -20.28 -4.55
N LEU A 29 7.47 -19.16 -4.27
CA LEU A 29 6.49 -18.49 -5.14
C LEU A 29 6.74 -16.96 -5.24
N ASP A 30 7.94 -16.47 -4.92
CA ASP A 30 8.33 -15.05 -5.08
C ASP A 30 9.32 -14.79 -6.23
N HIS A 31 9.24 -15.57 -7.31
CA HIS A 31 10.12 -15.45 -8.48
C HIS A 31 10.10 -14.08 -9.18
N ALA A 32 9.02 -13.29 -9.07
CA ALA A 32 8.94 -11.93 -9.61
C ALA A 32 9.75 -10.91 -8.79
N GLY A 33 10.01 -11.20 -7.51
CA GLY A 33 10.93 -10.45 -6.66
C GLY A 33 12.37 -10.74 -7.07
N THR A 34 12.80 -11.97 -6.79
CA THR A 34 14.11 -12.52 -7.13
C THR A 34 13.93 -14.01 -7.40
N THR A 35 14.53 -14.54 -8.48
CA THR A 35 14.51 -15.99 -8.71
C THR A 35 15.69 -16.67 -8.00
N ILE A 36 15.68 -18.00 -7.92
CA ILE A 36 16.73 -18.77 -7.24
C ILE A 36 17.82 -19.15 -8.25
N TYR A 37 19.09 -18.98 -7.87
CA TYR A 37 20.22 -19.41 -8.70
C TYR A 37 20.43 -20.92 -8.64
N ALA A 38 20.88 -21.51 -9.75
CA ALA A 38 21.22 -22.93 -9.81
C ALA A 38 22.55 -23.22 -9.09
N LYS A 39 22.65 -24.37 -8.43
CA LYS A 39 23.89 -24.84 -7.79
C LYS A 39 25.05 -24.89 -8.79
N SER A 40 24.85 -25.44 -9.99
CA SER A 40 25.93 -25.56 -10.97
C SER A 40 26.50 -24.21 -11.42
N LEU A 41 25.70 -23.14 -11.37
CA LEU A 41 26.15 -21.79 -11.68
C LEU A 41 27.23 -21.38 -10.67
N VAL A 42 26.93 -21.50 -9.37
CA VAL A 42 27.86 -21.16 -8.29
C VAL A 42 29.13 -22.02 -8.37
N ASP A 43 28.98 -23.32 -8.61
CA ASP A 43 30.12 -24.23 -8.76
C ASP A 43 31.00 -23.89 -9.97
N GLN A 44 30.40 -23.50 -11.10
CA GLN A 44 31.14 -23.10 -12.30
C GLN A 44 31.87 -21.77 -12.07
N PHE A 45 31.20 -20.79 -11.50
CA PHE A 45 31.80 -19.50 -11.15
C PHE A 45 32.95 -19.67 -10.15
N ALA A 46 32.77 -20.47 -9.09
CA ALA A 46 33.82 -20.74 -8.12
C ALA A 46 35.04 -21.42 -8.75
N ARG A 47 34.83 -22.39 -9.65
CA ARG A 47 35.93 -23.00 -10.43
C ARG A 47 36.64 -21.99 -11.31
N ASP A 48 35.88 -21.11 -11.99
CA ASP A 48 36.44 -20.07 -12.86
C ASP A 48 37.32 -19.10 -12.06
N MET A 49 36.87 -18.68 -10.88
CA MET A 49 37.63 -17.80 -9.96
C MET A 49 38.86 -18.46 -9.35
N ASN A 50 38.83 -19.76 -9.06
CA ASN A 50 39.96 -20.47 -8.46
C ASN A 50 41.05 -20.83 -9.48
N ASN A 51 40.68 -20.98 -10.76
CA ASN A 51 41.59 -21.43 -11.81
C ASN A 51 42.18 -20.29 -12.66
N ASN A 52 41.66 -19.07 -12.52
CA ASN A 52 42.09 -17.92 -13.30
C ASN A 52 42.51 -16.75 -12.40
N LEU A 53 43.53 -16.01 -12.83
CA LEU A 53 43.93 -14.76 -12.20
C LEU A 53 43.26 -13.59 -12.93
N PHE A 54 42.16 -13.07 -12.38
CA PHE A 54 41.48 -11.89 -12.91
C PHE A 54 42.07 -10.60 -12.31
N GLY A 55 42.59 -9.75 -13.17
CA GLY A 55 43.15 -8.43 -12.82
C GLY A 55 42.13 -7.31 -13.03
N ASN A 56 42.43 -6.12 -12.51
CA ASN A 56 41.61 -4.93 -12.77
C ASN A 56 41.66 -4.59 -14.28
N PRO A 57 40.52 -4.57 -15.00
CA PRO A 57 40.43 -4.29 -16.45
C PRO A 57 41.10 -3.00 -16.94
N HIS A 58 41.41 -2.05 -16.05
CA HIS A 58 42.10 -0.80 -16.38
C HIS A 58 43.63 -0.93 -16.45
N SER A 59 44.19 -2.10 -16.16
CA SER A 59 45.64 -2.38 -16.27
C SER A 59 46.01 -3.00 -17.63
N ARG A 60 47.30 -3.10 -17.94
CA ARG A 60 47.80 -3.79 -19.15
C ARG A 60 48.47 -5.15 -18.87
N SER A 61 48.23 -5.74 -17.69
CA SER A 61 48.75 -7.06 -17.34
C SER A 61 47.96 -8.17 -18.05
N PRO A 62 48.54 -9.37 -18.25
CA PRO A 62 47.81 -10.51 -18.81
C PRO A 62 46.51 -10.85 -18.07
N SER A 63 46.51 -10.71 -16.74
CA SER A 63 45.33 -10.89 -15.89
C SER A 63 44.25 -9.84 -16.13
N SER A 64 44.64 -8.60 -16.44
CA SER A 64 43.71 -7.53 -16.81
C SER A 64 43.11 -7.75 -18.19
N GLU A 65 43.95 -8.09 -19.18
CA GLU A 65 43.47 -8.42 -20.52
C GLU A 65 42.49 -9.59 -20.51
N LEU A 66 42.73 -10.60 -19.67
CA LEU A 66 41.78 -11.70 -19.47
C LEU A 66 40.43 -11.19 -18.97
N SER A 67 40.41 -10.35 -17.92
CA SER A 67 39.18 -9.74 -17.41
C SER A 67 38.45 -8.93 -18.48
N THR A 68 39.16 -8.09 -19.24
CA THR A 68 38.59 -7.29 -20.33
C THR A 68 37.97 -8.16 -21.42
N ARG A 69 38.68 -9.20 -21.88
CA ARG A 69 38.16 -10.15 -22.89
C ARG A 69 36.93 -10.89 -22.39
N ARG A 70 36.89 -11.29 -21.11
CA ARG A 70 35.71 -11.93 -20.52
C ARG A 70 34.52 -10.98 -20.46
N VAL A 71 34.72 -9.73 -20.03
CA VAL A 71 33.67 -8.72 -20.01
C VAL A 71 33.12 -8.47 -21.42
N ASP A 72 33.98 -8.29 -22.42
CA ASP A 72 33.56 -8.06 -23.81
C ASP A 72 32.80 -9.27 -24.40
N ARG A 73 33.27 -10.49 -24.13
CA ARG A 73 32.54 -11.71 -24.51
C ARG A 73 31.14 -11.71 -23.92
N VAL A 74 31.00 -11.41 -22.63
CA VAL A 74 29.70 -11.42 -21.94
C VAL A 74 28.76 -10.35 -22.49
N ARG A 75 29.26 -9.16 -22.84
CA ARG A 75 28.45 -8.12 -23.51
C ARG A 75 27.80 -8.67 -24.78
N LEU A 76 28.60 -9.28 -25.66
CA LEU A 76 28.11 -9.86 -26.91
C LEU A 76 27.11 -10.98 -26.66
N ARG A 77 27.36 -11.85 -25.68
CA ARG A 77 26.43 -12.93 -25.33
C ARG A 77 25.09 -12.41 -24.81
N ILE A 78 25.08 -11.33 -24.02
CA ILE A 78 23.83 -10.73 -23.53
C ILE A 78 23.07 -10.05 -24.67
N LEU A 79 23.76 -9.31 -25.54
CA LEU A 79 23.14 -8.74 -26.75
C LEU A 79 22.52 -9.85 -27.61
N GLN A 80 23.26 -10.96 -27.83
CA GLN A 80 22.74 -12.14 -28.53
C GLN A 80 21.54 -12.77 -27.81
N PHE A 81 21.57 -12.90 -26.48
CA PHE A 81 20.46 -13.42 -25.68
C PHE A 81 19.17 -12.62 -25.90
N PHE A 82 19.27 -11.30 -26.11
CA PHE A 82 18.12 -10.42 -26.42
C PHE A 82 17.90 -10.18 -27.92
N LYS A 83 18.64 -10.90 -28.78
CA LYS A 83 18.65 -10.72 -30.24
C LYS A 83 18.94 -9.28 -30.69
N ALA A 84 19.66 -8.53 -29.86
CA ALA A 84 20.08 -7.17 -30.14
C ALA A 84 21.38 -7.20 -30.94
N ASP A 85 21.36 -6.73 -32.19
CA ASP A 85 22.54 -6.66 -33.03
C ASP A 85 23.56 -5.64 -32.45
N PRO A 86 24.82 -6.03 -32.15
CA PRO A 86 25.84 -5.10 -31.66
C PRO A 86 26.17 -3.96 -32.62
N GLU A 87 25.77 -4.01 -33.90
CA GLU A 87 25.86 -2.86 -34.81
C GLU A 87 24.86 -1.76 -34.43
N ASN A 88 23.65 -2.14 -33.99
CA ASN A 88 22.56 -1.23 -33.70
C ASN A 88 22.39 -0.92 -32.20
N PHE A 89 22.91 -1.79 -31.33
CA PHE A 89 22.74 -1.70 -29.89
C PHE A 89 24.07 -1.72 -29.15
N ASP A 90 24.10 -1.07 -28.00
CA ASP A 90 25.18 -1.18 -27.01
C ASP A 90 24.59 -1.57 -25.65
N ILE A 91 25.43 -2.06 -24.74
CA ILE A 91 25.00 -2.50 -23.41
C ILE A 91 25.88 -1.89 -22.32
N VAL A 92 25.22 -1.27 -21.35
CA VAL A 92 25.85 -0.67 -20.16
C VAL A 92 25.53 -1.53 -18.95
N PHE A 93 26.54 -2.05 -18.25
CA PHE A 93 26.31 -2.76 -17.00
C PHE A 93 25.97 -1.78 -15.87
N VAL A 94 24.91 -2.10 -15.12
CA VAL A 94 24.42 -1.30 -14.00
C VAL A 94 24.13 -2.22 -12.81
N ALA A 95 23.88 -1.67 -11.62
CA ALA A 95 23.59 -2.50 -10.44
C ALA A 95 22.27 -3.30 -10.58
N ASN A 96 21.26 -2.71 -11.21
CA ASN A 96 19.93 -3.28 -11.45
C ASN A 96 19.11 -2.36 -12.38
N ALA A 97 17.88 -2.75 -12.74
CA ALA A 97 17.01 -1.95 -13.59
C ALA A 97 16.77 -0.52 -13.05
N THR A 98 16.61 -0.36 -11.73
CA THR A 98 16.43 0.97 -11.09
C THR A 98 17.65 1.86 -11.34
N ALA A 99 18.87 1.32 -11.29
CA ALA A 99 20.08 2.08 -11.61
C ALA A 99 20.11 2.48 -13.10
N GLY A 100 19.69 1.61 -14.00
CA GLY A 100 19.54 1.93 -15.43
C GLY A 100 18.52 3.04 -15.69
N ILE A 101 17.35 2.96 -15.05
CA ILE A 101 16.30 3.99 -15.13
C ILE A 101 16.82 5.35 -14.63
N LYS A 102 17.51 5.38 -13.49
CA LYS A 102 18.13 6.61 -12.96
C LYS A 102 19.18 7.18 -13.89
N MET A 103 19.99 6.33 -14.53
CA MET A 103 21.00 6.78 -15.49
C MET A 103 20.35 7.46 -16.70
N VAL A 104 19.26 6.91 -17.24
CA VAL A 104 18.49 7.54 -18.32
C VAL A 104 17.87 8.85 -17.85
N MET A 105 17.19 8.85 -16.70
CA MET A 105 16.63 10.06 -16.08
C MET A 105 17.68 11.18 -15.94
N ASP A 106 18.85 10.87 -15.38
CA ASP A 106 19.95 11.83 -15.22
C ASP A 106 20.40 12.40 -16.56
N ALA A 107 20.48 11.57 -17.61
CA ALA A 107 20.83 12.04 -18.95
C ALA A 107 19.80 13.02 -19.53
N PHE A 108 18.50 12.74 -19.36
CA PHE A 108 17.42 13.63 -19.80
C PHE A 108 17.44 14.98 -19.08
N ILE A 109 17.67 14.99 -17.76
CA ILE A 109 17.83 16.22 -16.97
C ILE A 109 18.99 17.06 -17.53
N GLN A 110 20.13 16.44 -17.84
CA GLN A 110 21.29 17.17 -18.35
C GLN A 110 21.08 17.64 -19.79
N CYS A 111 20.47 16.82 -20.65
CA CYS A 111 20.13 17.20 -22.01
C CYS A 111 19.21 18.43 -22.01
N SER A 112 18.18 18.42 -21.18
CA SER A 112 17.27 19.55 -21.01
C SER A 112 17.96 20.82 -20.48
N ARG A 113 19.02 20.72 -19.68
CA ARG A 113 19.81 21.89 -19.24
C ARG A 113 20.75 22.45 -20.30
N ASN A 114 21.16 21.60 -21.25
CA ASN A 114 22.07 21.96 -22.33
C ASN A 114 21.33 22.36 -23.62
N SER A 115 20.00 22.27 -23.61
CA SER A 115 19.12 22.42 -24.76
C SER A 115 18.03 23.44 -24.45
N PRO A 116 17.46 24.15 -25.46
CA PRO A 116 16.27 24.97 -25.26
C PRO A 116 15.01 24.15 -24.94
N TYR A 117 15.09 22.82 -25.01
CA TYR A 117 13.96 21.91 -24.82
C TYR A 117 13.88 21.41 -23.36
N PRO A 118 12.92 21.88 -22.55
CA PRO A 118 12.76 21.41 -21.18
C PRO A 118 12.16 19.98 -21.13
N PHE A 119 12.42 19.28 -20.02
CA PHE A 119 12.17 17.83 -19.88
C PHE A 119 10.72 17.53 -19.46
N TRP A 120 10.01 16.75 -20.28
CA TRP A 120 8.69 16.20 -19.99
C TRP A 120 8.74 14.67 -19.85
N TYR A 121 7.91 14.12 -18.96
CA TYR A 121 7.88 12.69 -18.66
C TYR A 121 6.47 12.07 -18.72
N GLY A 122 6.29 11.04 -19.55
CA GLY A 122 5.09 10.22 -19.61
C GLY A 122 5.36 8.82 -19.06
N TYR A 123 4.47 8.27 -18.23
CA TYR A 123 4.61 6.90 -17.76
C TYR A 123 3.27 6.17 -17.61
N HIS A 124 3.29 4.85 -17.75
CA HIS A 124 2.07 4.02 -17.60
C HIS A 124 1.74 3.73 -16.13
N ARG A 125 0.46 3.62 -15.74
CA ARG A 125 -0.03 3.30 -14.37
C ARG A 125 0.59 2.04 -13.75
N ASP A 126 0.89 1.05 -14.59
CA ASP A 126 1.50 -0.23 -14.20
C ASP A 126 2.97 -0.13 -13.81
N SER A 127 3.58 1.04 -13.98
CA SER A 127 4.97 1.31 -13.66
C SER A 127 5.36 0.91 -12.24
N HIS A 128 6.52 0.28 -12.12
CA HIS A 128 7.18 0.07 -10.84
C HIS A 128 7.58 1.44 -10.23
N THR A 129 7.72 1.52 -8.91
CA THR A 129 8.09 2.78 -8.21
C THR A 129 9.36 3.44 -8.76
N SER A 130 10.28 2.67 -9.34
CA SER A 130 11.48 3.18 -10.02
C SER A 130 11.17 4.08 -11.21
N LEU A 131 10.16 3.74 -12.03
CA LEU A 131 9.69 4.58 -13.13
C LEU A 131 8.83 5.73 -12.62
N VAL A 132 7.99 5.51 -11.61
CA VAL A 132 7.16 6.58 -11.02
C VAL A 132 8.03 7.70 -10.46
N GLY A 133 9.16 7.37 -9.82
CA GLY A 133 10.06 8.36 -9.21
C GLY A 133 10.67 9.37 -10.18
N VAL A 134 10.78 9.04 -11.47
CA VAL A 134 11.31 9.95 -12.52
C VAL A 134 10.43 11.19 -12.69
N ARG A 135 9.14 11.11 -12.36
CA ARG A 135 8.21 12.24 -12.48
C ARG A 135 8.59 13.43 -11.61
N GLU A 136 9.26 13.20 -10.47
CA GLU A 136 9.59 14.23 -9.49
C GLU A 136 10.69 15.17 -9.97
N VAL A 137 11.36 14.84 -11.08
CA VAL A 137 12.48 15.63 -11.65
C VAL A 137 12.20 16.14 -13.07
N ALA A 138 11.00 15.89 -13.61
CA ALA A 138 10.59 16.40 -14.91
C ALA A 138 10.24 17.90 -14.81
N SER A 139 11.00 18.76 -15.47
CA SER A 139 10.88 20.22 -15.34
C SER A 139 9.58 20.78 -15.90
N GLU A 140 8.98 20.12 -16.89
CA GLU A 140 7.72 20.52 -17.55
C GLU A 140 6.52 19.70 -17.10
N GLY A 141 6.65 19.03 -15.96
CA GLY A 141 5.63 18.15 -15.43
C GLY A 141 5.66 16.75 -16.05
N SER A 142 4.66 15.97 -15.68
CA SER A 142 4.57 14.56 -16.03
C SER A 142 3.14 14.11 -16.22
N ARG A 143 2.94 13.08 -17.06
CA ARG A 143 1.64 12.43 -17.27
C ARG A 143 1.70 10.96 -16.87
N CYS A 144 0.75 10.52 -16.04
CA CYS A 144 0.47 9.10 -15.86
C CYS A 144 -0.63 8.70 -16.84
N PHE A 145 -0.33 7.79 -17.77
CA PHE A 145 -1.34 7.15 -18.61
C PHE A 145 -2.04 6.07 -17.80
N GLU A 146 -3.35 6.22 -17.59
CA GLU A 146 -4.11 5.31 -16.73
C GLU A 146 -4.56 4.04 -17.45
N THR A 147 -4.64 4.09 -18.78
CA THR A 147 -5.05 2.98 -19.62
C THR A 147 -4.17 2.86 -20.86
N ASP A 148 -4.11 1.64 -21.42
CA ASP A 148 -3.47 1.40 -22.71
C ASP A 148 -4.11 2.27 -23.80
N GLN A 149 -5.43 2.46 -23.76
CA GLN A 149 -6.17 3.32 -24.71
C GLN A 149 -5.72 4.79 -24.67
N GLU A 150 -5.37 5.33 -23.50
CA GLU A 150 -4.83 6.70 -23.44
C GLU A 150 -3.47 6.83 -24.12
N VAL A 151 -2.63 5.77 -24.07
CA VAL A 151 -1.37 5.72 -24.81
C VAL A 151 -1.65 5.65 -26.31
N GLU A 152 -2.59 4.79 -26.71
CA GLU A 152 -3.04 4.64 -28.10
C GLU A 152 -3.55 5.96 -28.68
N ASP A 153 -4.49 6.62 -27.99
CA ASP A 153 -5.06 7.89 -28.42
C ASP A 153 -4.05 9.02 -28.44
N TRP A 154 -3.03 8.96 -27.57
CA TRP A 154 -1.91 9.90 -27.59
C TRP A 154 -1.02 9.69 -28.81
N ILE A 155 -0.55 8.46 -29.06
CA ILE A 155 0.32 8.13 -30.21
C ILE A 155 -0.37 8.44 -31.55
N GLU A 156 -1.65 8.10 -31.67
CA GLU A 156 -2.46 8.28 -32.89
C GLU A 156 -3.03 9.68 -33.01
N GLY A 157 -2.93 10.48 -31.96
CA GLY A 157 -3.28 11.87 -31.98
C GLY A 157 -4.77 12.16 -31.97
N ARG A 158 -5.55 11.32 -31.30
CA ARG A 158 -6.97 11.54 -31.05
C ARG A 158 -7.25 12.26 -29.73
N SER A 159 -6.24 12.40 -28.87
CA SER A 159 -6.36 13.10 -27.59
C SER A 159 -6.25 14.62 -27.75
N GLU A 160 -7.35 15.35 -27.55
CA GLU A 160 -7.38 16.83 -27.47
C GLU A 160 -6.73 17.37 -26.16
N MET A 161 -6.51 16.51 -25.15
CA MET A 161 -5.97 16.88 -23.83
C MET A 161 -4.51 17.34 -23.82
N GLU A 162 -3.83 17.40 -24.97
CA GLU A 162 -2.44 17.89 -25.05
C GLU A 162 -2.30 19.36 -24.62
N LEU A 163 -3.38 20.14 -24.70
CA LEU A 163 -3.39 21.54 -24.29
C LEU A 163 -3.50 21.75 -22.78
N ASP A 164 -4.05 20.79 -22.02
CA ASP A 164 -4.38 20.96 -20.59
C ASP A 164 -3.31 20.40 -19.62
N GLN A 165 -2.34 19.61 -20.11
CA GLN A 165 -1.27 19.01 -19.28
C GLN A 165 0.17 19.40 -19.69
N GLY A 166 0.33 20.51 -20.42
CA GLY A 166 1.62 21.20 -20.56
C GLY A 166 2.66 20.55 -21.48
N PHE A 167 2.36 19.41 -22.13
CA PHE A 167 3.26 18.86 -23.14
C PHE A 167 3.21 19.71 -24.41
N ARG A 168 4.31 20.38 -24.76
CA ARG A 168 4.51 21.17 -25.98
C ARG A 168 5.51 20.45 -26.86
N PRO A 169 5.03 19.57 -27.76
CA PRO A 169 5.87 18.58 -28.42
C PRO A 169 6.99 19.19 -29.29
N GLU A 170 6.75 20.37 -29.86
CA GLU A 170 7.70 21.10 -30.74
C GLU A 170 8.81 21.82 -29.97
N SER A 171 8.68 21.92 -28.64
CA SER A 171 9.57 22.70 -27.79
C SER A 171 10.03 21.93 -26.55
N GLN A 172 9.85 20.61 -26.46
CA GLN A 172 10.20 19.82 -25.27
C GLN A 172 10.95 18.54 -25.62
N LEU A 173 11.73 18.04 -24.67
CA LEU A 173 12.39 16.75 -24.72
C LEU A 173 11.55 15.76 -23.91
N GLY A 174 10.96 14.77 -24.59
CA GLY A 174 10.05 13.81 -23.96
C GLY A 174 10.70 12.47 -23.66
N LEU A 175 10.32 11.87 -22.54
CA LEU A 175 10.59 10.46 -22.24
C LEU A 175 9.29 9.76 -21.90
N PHE A 176 8.92 8.75 -22.67
CA PHE A 176 7.80 7.85 -22.38
C PHE A 176 8.33 6.53 -21.82
N ALA A 177 7.92 6.19 -20.59
CA ALA A 177 8.38 4.98 -19.92
C ALA A 177 7.23 4.06 -19.51
N PHE A 178 7.41 2.77 -19.73
CA PHE A 178 6.41 1.76 -19.36
C PHE A 178 7.08 0.42 -19.09
N PRO A 179 6.48 -0.43 -18.24
CA PRO A 179 6.97 -1.78 -18.04
C PRO A 179 6.52 -2.68 -19.20
N ALA A 180 7.40 -3.58 -19.67
CA ALA A 180 7.00 -4.66 -20.58
C ALA A 180 6.02 -5.63 -19.91
N GLN A 181 6.10 -5.76 -18.57
CA GLN A 181 5.24 -6.61 -17.76
C GLN A 181 5.02 -5.97 -16.39
N SER A 182 3.78 -5.92 -15.94
CA SER A 182 3.42 -5.50 -14.60
C SER A 182 4.04 -6.43 -13.55
N ASN A 183 4.87 -5.87 -12.68
CA ASN A 183 5.47 -6.59 -11.55
C ASN A 183 4.43 -7.02 -10.50
N MET A 184 3.23 -6.42 -10.51
CA MET A 184 2.14 -6.76 -9.60
C MET A 184 1.35 -7.98 -10.05
N ASN A 185 0.67 -7.90 -11.20
CA ASN A 185 -0.31 -8.90 -11.63
C ASN A 185 0.14 -9.68 -12.88
N GLY A 186 1.34 -9.42 -13.39
CA GLY A 186 1.89 -10.15 -14.54
C GLY A 186 1.29 -9.79 -15.89
N ARG A 187 0.40 -8.80 -16.02
CA ARG A 187 -0.07 -8.39 -17.35
C ARG A 187 1.09 -7.89 -18.20
N ARG A 188 1.07 -8.16 -19.50
CA ARG A 188 2.08 -7.71 -20.46
C ARG A 188 1.52 -6.57 -21.30
N LEU A 189 2.30 -5.50 -21.44
CA LEU A 189 1.91 -4.30 -22.18
C LEU A 189 2.39 -4.40 -23.65
N PRO A 190 1.75 -3.69 -24.59
CA PRO A 190 2.16 -3.64 -25.99
C PRO A 190 3.63 -3.24 -26.17
N LEU A 191 4.41 -4.08 -26.88
CA LEU A 191 5.84 -3.82 -27.14
C LEU A 191 6.05 -3.03 -28.44
N GLU A 192 5.00 -2.80 -29.22
CA GLU A 192 5.00 -2.06 -30.47
C GLU A 192 4.95 -0.52 -30.30
N TRP A 193 4.63 -0.02 -29.10
CA TRP A 193 4.53 1.41 -28.82
C TRP A 193 5.79 2.22 -29.20
N PRO A 194 7.03 1.75 -28.96
CA PRO A 194 8.22 2.50 -29.37
C PRO A 194 8.30 2.73 -30.87
N GLY A 195 8.04 1.70 -31.68
CA GLY A 195 7.99 1.83 -33.14
C GLY A 195 6.89 2.79 -33.59
N ARG A 196 5.67 2.61 -33.08
CA ARG A 196 4.52 3.45 -33.45
C ARG A 196 4.69 4.91 -33.02
N LEU A 197 5.29 5.16 -31.86
CA LEU A 197 5.60 6.52 -31.40
C LEU A 197 6.60 7.19 -32.34
N ARG A 198 7.61 6.45 -32.80
CA ARG A 198 8.64 6.94 -33.73
C ARG A 198 8.09 7.21 -35.13
N GLU A 199 7.15 6.38 -35.59
CA GLU A 199 6.44 6.51 -36.86
C GLU A 199 5.31 7.55 -36.82
N SER A 200 4.96 8.07 -35.63
CA SER A 200 3.87 9.01 -35.46
C SER A 200 4.06 10.25 -36.33
N SER A 201 3.01 10.62 -37.06
CA SER A 201 3.00 11.78 -37.96
C SER A 201 3.01 13.12 -37.21
N ARG A 202 2.89 13.10 -35.87
CA ARG A 202 2.87 14.30 -35.03
C ARG A 202 4.28 14.89 -34.90
N PRO A 203 4.50 16.14 -35.31
CA PRO A 203 5.83 16.75 -35.34
C PRO A 203 6.62 16.65 -34.04
N GLY A 204 5.97 16.75 -32.88
CA GLY A 204 6.70 16.69 -31.63
C GLY A 204 6.69 15.37 -30.88
N HIS A 205 6.20 14.29 -31.47
CA HIS A 205 6.63 12.95 -31.05
C HIS A 205 8.05 12.64 -31.51
N ARG A 206 8.60 13.40 -32.47
CA ARG A 206 9.97 13.24 -32.98
C ARG A 206 11.06 13.43 -31.91
N ASN A 207 10.77 14.20 -30.85
CA ASN A 207 11.70 14.42 -29.73
C ASN A 207 11.27 13.67 -28.46
N VAL A 208 10.50 12.58 -28.62
CA VAL A 208 10.09 11.70 -27.54
C VAL A 208 10.83 10.36 -27.68
N TYR A 209 11.48 9.96 -26.60
CA TYR A 209 12.21 8.70 -26.52
C TYR A 209 11.47 7.73 -25.61
N THR A 210 11.81 6.45 -25.74
CA THR A 210 11.17 5.37 -24.97
C THR A 210 12.11 4.70 -23.98
N LEU A 211 11.62 4.46 -22.76
CA LEU A 211 12.30 3.68 -21.73
C LEU A 211 11.44 2.48 -21.33
N LEU A 212 11.87 1.29 -21.73
CA LEU A 212 11.22 0.04 -21.38
C LEU A 212 11.82 -0.54 -20.09
N ASP A 213 11.00 -0.69 -19.05
CA ASP A 213 11.34 -1.54 -17.91
C ASP A 213 11.02 -3.00 -18.25
N ALA A 214 12.05 -3.76 -18.62
CA ALA A 214 11.92 -5.15 -19.02
C ALA A 214 12.12 -6.12 -17.84
N ALA A 215 12.43 -5.64 -16.63
CA ALA A 215 12.95 -6.46 -15.54
C ALA A 215 12.01 -7.61 -15.11
N ALA A 216 10.70 -7.35 -15.06
CA ALA A 216 9.72 -8.39 -14.74
C ALA A 216 9.41 -9.31 -15.93
N TYR A 217 9.53 -8.80 -17.17
CA TYR A 217 9.20 -9.55 -18.39
C TYR A 217 10.24 -10.63 -18.68
N VAL A 218 11.52 -10.27 -18.62
CA VAL A 218 12.63 -11.15 -19.00
C VAL A 218 12.90 -12.27 -18.00
N SER A 219 12.21 -12.29 -16.85
CA SER A 219 12.32 -13.41 -15.90
C SER A 219 11.73 -14.71 -16.46
N THR A 220 10.76 -14.61 -17.36
CA THR A 220 9.99 -15.77 -17.87
C THR A 220 9.63 -15.66 -19.35
N ALA A 221 10.11 -14.64 -20.08
CA ALA A 221 9.91 -14.54 -21.52
C ALA A 221 11.09 -13.95 -22.28
N GLN A 222 11.17 -14.31 -23.56
CA GLN A 222 12.16 -13.81 -24.49
C GLN A 222 11.80 -12.37 -24.91
N LEU A 223 12.64 -11.40 -24.59
CA LEU A 223 12.57 -10.09 -25.24
C LEU A 223 13.33 -10.16 -26.57
N ASP A 224 12.70 -9.68 -27.64
CA ASP A 224 13.24 -9.71 -28.98
C ASP A 224 13.52 -8.29 -29.48
N LEU A 225 14.79 -7.94 -29.64
CA LEU A 225 15.26 -6.64 -30.12
C LEU A 225 15.85 -6.72 -31.54
N SER A 226 15.50 -7.76 -32.32
CA SER A 226 16.07 -7.97 -33.66
C SER A 226 15.74 -6.85 -34.65
N ASN A 227 14.64 -6.13 -34.43
CA ASN A 227 14.26 -4.97 -35.24
C ASN A 227 14.57 -3.67 -34.50
N SER A 228 15.64 -2.98 -34.91
CA SER A 228 16.09 -1.72 -34.31
C SER A 228 15.14 -0.54 -34.51
N GLU A 229 14.26 -0.59 -35.49
CA GLU A 229 13.32 0.51 -35.78
C GLU A 229 12.14 0.52 -34.83
N THR A 230 11.66 -0.67 -34.44
CA THR A 230 10.55 -0.84 -33.51
C THR A 230 11.00 -1.01 -32.06
N ALA A 231 12.30 -1.18 -31.83
CA ALA A 231 12.86 -1.36 -30.49
C ALA A 231 12.76 -0.09 -29.62
N PRO A 232 12.67 -0.24 -28.29
CA PRO A 232 12.82 0.87 -27.36
C PRO A 232 14.18 1.56 -27.49
N ASP A 233 14.23 2.85 -27.19
CA ASP A 233 15.49 3.61 -27.17
C ASP A 233 16.40 3.14 -26.03
N PHE A 234 15.80 2.90 -24.87
CA PHE A 234 16.45 2.43 -23.66
C PHE A 234 15.69 1.25 -23.06
N THR A 235 16.37 0.15 -22.76
CA THR A 235 15.76 -1.03 -22.12
C THR A 235 16.51 -1.35 -20.83
N ALA A 236 15.84 -1.17 -19.69
CA ALA A 236 16.40 -1.47 -18.37
C ALA A 236 15.99 -2.87 -17.90
N LEU A 237 16.96 -3.64 -17.39
CA LEU A 237 16.71 -5.01 -16.93
C LEU A 237 17.55 -5.37 -15.69
N SER A 238 17.11 -6.40 -14.98
CA SER A 238 17.80 -6.99 -13.83
C SER A 238 18.10 -8.46 -14.10
N LEU A 239 19.37 -8.83 -14.18
CA LEU A 239 19.80 -10.17 -14.58
C LEU A 239 19.57 -11.20 -13.47
N TYR A 240 19.64 -10.78 -12.20
CA TYR A 240 19.29 -11.64 -11.07
C TYR A 240 17.81 -12.08 -11.09
N LYS A 241 16.92 -11.38 -11.80
CA LYS A 241 15.53 -11.85 -11.98
C LYS A 241 15.40 -12.99 -12.99
N ILE A 242 16.39 -13.17 -13.86
CA ILE A 242 16.47 -14.25 -14.84
C ILE A 242 17.24 -15.44 -14.24
N PHE A 243 18.40 -15.16 -13.65
CA PHE A 243 19.38 -16.18 -13.27
C PHE A 243 19.50 -16.42 -11.76
N GLY A 244 18.91 -15.57 -10.92
CA GLY A 244 19.04 -15.59 -9.46
C GLY A 244 20.38 -15.09 -8.90
N PHE A 245 21.43 -15.14 -9.72
CA PHE A 245 22.77 -14.59 -9.49
C PHE A 245 23.45 -14.47 -10.85
N PRO A 246 24.29 -13.45 -11.12
CA PRO A 246 24.78 -12.41 -10.21
C PRO A 246 23.80 -11.26 -9.95
N ASP A 247 24.01 -10.55 -8.84
CA ASP A 247 23.40 -9.24 -8.58
C ASP A 247 23.97 -8.20 -9.54
N LEU A 248 23.35 -8.12 -10.72
CA LEU A 248 23.75 -7.27 -11.83
C LEU A 248 22.51 -6.89 -12.64
N GLY A 249 22.52 -5.71 -13.23
CA GLY A 249 21.55 -5.27 -14.23
C GLY A 249 22.25 -4.81 -15.51
N ALA A 250 21.45 -4.47 -16.49
CA ALA A 250 21.93 -3.87 -17.72
C ALA A 250 20.96 -2.80 -18.22
N LEU A 251 21.53 -1.86 -18.97
CA LEU A 251 20.80 -0.93 -19.81
C LEU A 251 21.22 -1.21 -21.26
N ILE A 252 20.32 -1.78 -22.04
CA ILE A 252 20.50 -1.94 -23.49
C ILE A 252 20.08 -0.62 -24.13
N VAL A 253 20.94 -0.08 -24.98
CA VAL A 253 20.77 1.24 -25.61
C VAL A 253 20.76 1.07 -27.11
N ARG A 254 19.71 1.56 -27.75
CA ARG A 254 19.69 1.74 -29.20
C ARG A 254 20.68 2.84 -29.57
N LYS A 255 21.73 2.53 -30.33
CA LYS A 255 22.85 3.46 -30.58
C LYS A 255 22.44 4.80 -31.18
N ALA A 256 21.43 4.81 -32.06
CA ALA A 256 20.89 6.04 -32.64
C ALA A 256 20.31 7.02 -31.58
N SER A 257 19.97 6.53 -30.40
CA SER A 257 19.49 7.33 -29.25
C SER A 257 20.57 7.53 -28.18
N GLY A 258 21.79 7.01 -28.42
CA GLY A 258 22.92 7.09 -27.47
C GLY A 258 23.40 8.50 -27.18
N HIS A 259 23.22 9.43 -28.12
CA HIS A 259 23.60 10.84 -27.98
C HIS A 259 22.93 11.55 -26.78
N ILE A 260 21.77 11.04 -26.32
CA ILE A 260 21.11 11.53 -25.10
C ILE A 260 21.95 11.20 -23.86
N LEU A 261 22.46 9.96 -23.75
CA LEU A 261 23.26 9.52 -22.61
C LEU A 261 24.61 10.25 -22.54
N GLU A 262 25.17 10.64 -23.67
CA GLU A 262 26.44 11.38 -23.74
C GLU A 262 26.37 12.78 -23.11
N GLN A 263 25.17 13.34 -22.95
CA GLN A 263 24.92 14.63 -22.28
C GLN A 263 25.18 14.58 -20.76
N ARG A 264 25.36 13.39 -20.19
CA ARG A 264 25.70 13.22 -18.79
C ARG A 264 26.98 13.97 -18.44
N ARG A 265 26.92 14.87 -17.44
CA ARG A 265 28.07 15.70 -17.03
C ARG A 265 29.00 15.01 -16.03
N TYR A 266 28.47 14.14 -15.17
CA TYR A 266 29.27 13.40 -14.21
C TYR A 266 30.19 12.41 -14.94
N PHE A 267 31.42 12.26 -14.43
CA PHE A 267 32.38 11.26 -14.87
C PHE A 267 33.13 10.70 -13.66
N GLY A 268 33.40 9.40 -13.67
CA GLY A 268 34.29 8.71 -12.74
C GLY A 268 35.57 8.22 -13.41
N GLY A 269 36.46 7.59 -12.63
CA GLY A 269 37.62 6.90 -13.20
C GLY A 269 37.17 5.84 -14.22
N GLY A 270 37.94 5.60 -15.29
CA GLY A 270 37.56 4.63 -16.31
C GLY A 270 36.68 5.17 -17.46
N THR A 271 36.00 6.30 -17.28
CA THR A 271 35.19 7.00 -18.32
C THR A 271 35.88 8.23 -18.92
N VAL A 272 37.05 8.59 -18.39
CA VAL A 272 37.90 9.71 -18.84
C VAL A 272 39.34 9.28 -19.14
N ASP A 273 39.95 9.94 -20.11
CA ASP A 273 41.36 9.74 -20.49
C ASP A 273 42.30 10.70 -19.76
N MET A 274 41.82 11.90 -19.41
CA MET A 274 42.62 12.95 -18.76
C MET A 274 41.73 13.86 -17.93
N VAL A 275 42.21 14.29 -16.75
CA VAL A 275 41.56 15.30 -15.92
C VAL A 275 42.60 16.32 -15.47
N ILE A 276 42.32 17.60 -15.72
CA ILE A 276 43.10 18.73 -15.20
C ILE A 276 42.38 19.22 -13.93
N CYS A 277 43.08 19.12 -12.79
CA CYS A 277 42.54 19.50 -11.48
C CYS A 277 43.13 20.80 -10.93
N MET A 278 44.28 21.23 -11.43
CA MET A 278 45.04 22.36 -10.90
C MET A 278 45.04 23.51 -11.90
N LYS A 279 44.63 24.71 -11.44
CA LYS A 279 44.56 25.99 -12.18
C LYS A 279 43.55 26.08 -13.34
N ASP A 280 43.19 24.96 -13.98
CA ASP A 280 42.11 24.84 -14.96
C ASP A 280 41.17 23.68 -14.61
N LYS A 281 39.91 23.77 -15.07
CA LYS A 281 38.90 22.70 -14.94
C LYS A 281 38.55 22.15 -16.31
N TRP A 282 39.18 21.03 -16.69
CA TRP A 282 38.94 20.36 -17.96
C TRP A 282 39.12 18.85 -17.83
N HIS A 283 38.38 18.08 -18.62
CA HIS A 283 38.55 16.63 -18.73
C HIS A 283 38.24 16.13 -20.14
N SER A 284 38.91 15.05 -20.57
CA SER A 284 38.59 14.32 -21.80
C SER A 284 37.87 13.03 -21.46
N LYS A 285 36.68 12.81 -22.03
CA LYS A 285 35.98 11.52 -21.94
C LYS A 285 36.59 10.53 -22.94
N LYS A 286 36.51 9.23 -22.65
CA LYS A 286 36.78 8.19 -23.65
C LYS A 286 35.86 8.38 -24.85
N VAL A 287 36.38 8.11 -26.06
CA VAL A 287 35.71 8.52 -27.31
C VAL A 287 35.12 7.35 -28.10
N GLU A 288 35.55 6.11 -27.86
CA GLU A 288 35.28 4.98 -28.77
C GLU A 288 33.89 4.36 -28.63
N ARG A 289 33.46 3.93 -27.43
CA ARG A 289 32.18 3.23 -27.24
C ARG A 289 31.28 3.91 -26.21
N LEU A 290 29.96 3.75 -26.36
CA LEU A 290 28.99 4.40 -25.48
C LEU A 290 29.09 3.86 -24.05
N HIS A 291 29.15 2.53 -23.86
CA HIS A 291 29.25 1.95 -22.53
C HIS A 291 30.49 2.41 -21.74
N GLU A 292 31.62 2.64 -22.39
CA GLU A 292 32.84 3.14 -21.74
C GLU A 292 32.69 4.55 -21.20
N LYS A 293 31.75 5.35 -21.72
CA LYS A 293 31.43 6.70 -21.22
C LYS A 293 30.48 6.67 -20.01
N MET A 294 29.81 5.54 -19.78
CA MET A 294 28.72 5.40 -18.83
C MET A 294 29.08 4.55 -17.61
N GLU A 295 30.04 3.64 -17.77
CA GLU A 295 30.47 2.70 -16.72
C GLU A 295 31.55 3.32 -15.83
N ASP A 296 31.14 4.16 -14.90
CA ASP A 296 32.04 4.81 -13.96
C ASP A 296 32.75 3.79 -13.05
N GLY A 297 34.06 3.95 -12.94
CA GLY A 297 34.94 3.19 -12.05
C GLY A 297 35.43 1.88 -12.66
N THR A 298 35.82 0.97 -11.78
CA THR A 298 36.07 -0.42 -12.17
C THR A 298 34.74 -1.14 -12.16
N LEU A 299 34.37 -1.75 -13.29
CA LEU A 299 33.18 -2.59 -13.39
C LEU A 299 33.19 -3.72 -12.35
N PRO A 300 32.04 -4.25 -11.93
CA PRO A 300 31.97 -5.47 -11.14
C PRO A 300 32.31 -6.69 -12.02
N PHE A 301 33.53 -6.75 -12.57
CA PHE A 301 33.93 -7.70 -13.60
C PHE A 301 33.83 -9.16 -13.14
N HIS A 302 33.97 -9.46 -11.86
CA HIS A 302 33.68 -10.80 -11.32
C HIS A 302 32.20 -11.17 -11.44
N HIS A 303 31.27 -10.23 -11.19
CA HIS A 303 29.85 -10.48 -11.41
C HIS A 303 29.55 -10.62 -12.91
N ILE A 304 30.20 -9.83 -13.76
CA ILE A 304 30.07 -9.98 -15.21
C ILE A 304 30.59 -11.36 -15.67
N ILE A 305 31.70 -11.85 -15.10
CA ILE A 305 32.21 -13.21 -15.36
C ILE A 305 31.23 -14.28 -14.86
N ALA A 306 30.61 -14.10 -13.69
CA ALA A 306 29.57 -15.01 -13.20
C ALA A 306 28.38 -15.09 -14.15
N LEU A 307 28.03 -14.00 -14.82
CA LEU A 307 26.96 -13.95 -15.82
C LEU A 307 27.26 -14.87 -17.02
N ASP A 308 28.53 -15.03 -17.41
CA ASP A 308 28.95 -15.97 -18.45
C ASP A 308 28.53 -17.41 -18.09
N SER A 309 28.79 -17.81 -16.84
CA SER A 309 28.39 -19.11 -16.30
C SER A 309 26.87 -19.23 -16.16
N ALA A 310 26.20 -18.12 -15.77
CA ALA A 310 24.74 -18.08 -15.65
C ALA A 310 24.05 -18.36 -16.98
N LEU A 311 24.54 -17.76 -18.07
CA LEU A 311 24.00 -17.98 -19.42
C LEU A 311 24.17 -19.45 -19.86
N ASP A 312 25.36 -20.03 -19.67
CA ASP A 312 25.64 -21.44 -20.01
C ASP A 312 24.71 -22.40 -19.25
N VAL A 313 24.60 -22.20 -17.94
CA VAL A 313 23.79 -23.06 -17.07
C VAL A 313 22.31 -22.91 -17.39
N HIS A 314 21.83 -21.69 -17.61
CA HIS A 314 20.44 -21.43 -17.91
C HIS A 314 20.01 -22.07 -19.24
N GLU A 315 20.83 -21.94 -20.28
CA GLU A 315 20.60 -22.61 -21.57
C GLU A 315 20.65 -24.14 -21.43
N ARG A 316 21.63 -24.67 -20.70
CA ARG A 316 21.75 -26.12 -20.44
C ARG A 316 20.51 -26.68 -19.72
N LEU A 317 20.01 -25.99 -18.69
CA LEU A 317 18.92 -26.49 -17.85
C LEU A 317 17.55 -26.35 -18.52
N TYR A 318 17.30 -25.24 -19.22
CA TYR A 318 15.95 -24.90 -19.68
C TYR A 318 15.83 -24.81 -21.20
N GLY A 319 16.94 -24.82 -21.94
CA GLY A 319 17.00 -24.57 -23.37
C GLY A 319 16.77 -23.09 -23.67
N SER A 320 15.51 -22.69 -23.90
CA SER A 320 15.16 -21.34 -24.32
C SER A 320 14.15 -20.67 -23.39
N MET A 321 14.12 -19.34 -23.43
CA MET A 321 13.09 -18.56 -22.73
C MET A 321 11.67 -18.90 -23.21
N ASP A 322 11.48 -19.36 -24.45
CA ASP A 322 10.17 -19.80 -24.96
C ASP A 322 9.68 -21.09 -24.28
N ARG A 323 10.58 -22.00 -23.91
CA ARG A 323 10.24 -23.20 -23.13
C ARG A 323 9.79 -22.80 -21.72
N ILE A 324 10.55 -21.91 -21.06
CA ILE A 324 10.21 -21.36 -19.74
C ILE A 324 8.87 -20.64 -19.77
N SER A 325 8.65 -19.79 -20.77
CA SER A 325 7.41 -19.03 -20.97
C SER A 325 6.20 -19.96 -21.10
N ARG A 326 6.30 -21.02 -21.92
CA ARG A 326 5.21 -22.01 -22.07
C ARG A 326 4.94 -22.78 -20.79
N HIS A 327 5.99 -23.29 -20.14
CA HIS A 327 5.90 -24.04 -18.89
C HIS A 327 5.22 -23.23 -17.79
N THR A 328 5.76 -22.05 -17.51
CA THR A 328 5.23 -21.18 -16.45
C THR A 328 3.83 -20.65 -16.78
N CYS A 329 3.54 -20.34 -18.05
CA CYS A 329 2.19 -19.95 -18.50
C CYS A 329 1.16 -21.05 -18.24
N HIS A 330 1.53 -22.31 -18.49
CA HIS A 330 0.66 -23.46 -18.21
C HIS A 330 0.38 -23.60 -16.71
N LEU A 331 1.42 -23.61 -15.88
CA LEU A 331 1.26 -23.71 -14.42
C LEU A 331 0.44 -22.55 -13.85
N ALA A 332 0.67 -21.33 -14.34
CA ALA A 332 -0.08 -20.15 -13.93
C ALA A 332 -1.56 -20.25 -14.31
N LYS A 333 -1.87 -20.79 -15.50
CA LYS A 333 -3.26 -21.04 -15.91
C LYS A 333 -3.93 -22.04 -14.98
N GLN A 334 -3.29 -23.18 -14.72
CA GLN A 334 -3.86 -24.18 -13.82
C GLN A 334 -4.11 -23.60 -12.42
N LEU A 335 -3.14 -22.86 -11.88
CA LEU A 335 -3.29 -22.24 -10.57
C LEU A 335 -4.42 -21.20 -10.56
N TYR A 336 -4.50 -20.36 -11.59
CA TYR A 336 -5.56 -19.38 -11.76
C TYR A 336 -6.94 -20.03 -11.82
N ASP A 337 -7.11 -21.07 -12.64
CA ASP A 337 -8.36 -21.81 -12.78
C ASP A 337 -8.76 -22.45 -11.44
N GLY A 338 -7.79 -23.06 -10.75
CA GLY A 338 -7.97 -23.64 -9.43
C GLY A 338 -8.44 -22.61 -8.40
N LEU A 339 -7.68 -21.53 -8.19
CA LEU A 339 -8.03 -20.48 -7.22
C LEU A 339 -9.36 -19.81 -7.54
N SER A 340 -9.67 -19.61 -8.83
CA SER A 340 -10.93 -19.02 -9.28
C SER A 340 -12.14 -19.93 -9.03
N SER A 341 -11.93 -21.25 -8.96
CA SER A 341 -12.98 -22.23 -8.68
C SER A 341 -13.33 -22.37 -7.19
N LEU A 342 -12.48 -21.86 -6.29
CA LEU A 342 -12.69 -22.00 -4.84
C LEU A 342 -13.87 -21.16 -4.35
N GLN A 343 -14.84 -21.83 -3.74
CA GLN A 343 -16.02 -21.22 -3.13
C GLN A 343 -16.24 -21.78 -1.73
N HIS A 344 -16.72 -20.94 -0.83
CA HIS A 344 -17.25 -21.39 0.46
C HIS A 344 -18.55 -22.18 0.27
N ALA A 345 -19.01 -22.89 1.31
CA ALA A 345 -20.26 -23.67 1.26
C ALA A 345 -21.52 -22.82 0.91
N ASN A 346 -21.47 -21.50 1.09
CA ASN A 346 -22.54 -20.58 0.72
C ASN A 346 -22.43 -20.01 -0.71
N GLY A 347 -21.52 -20.54 -1.54
CA GLY A 347 -21.30 -20.14 -2.92
C GLY A 347 -20.48 -18.85 -3.12
N LYS A 348 -20.07 -18.15 -2.05
CA LYS A 348 -19.18 -16.99 -2.18
C LYS A 348 -17.77 -17.44 -2.58
N ALA A 349 -17.14 -16.72 -3.51
CA ALA A 349 -15.77 -16.97 -3.93
C ALA A 349 -14.78 -16.71 -2.77
N VAL A 350 -13.75 -17.56 -2.67
CA VAL A 350 -12.71 -17.44 -1.65
C VAL A 350 -11.63 -16.45 -2.09
N CYS A 351 -11.24 -16.48 -3.36
CA CYS A 351 -10.19 -15.63 -3.91
C CYS A 351 -10.76 -14.53 -4.80
N VAL A 352 -10.33 -13.29 -4.57
CA VAL A 352 -10.55 -12.16 -5.48
C VAL A 352 -9.25 -11.89 -6.22
N ILE A 353 -9.19 -12.31 -7.49
CA ILE A 353 -7.98 -12.23 -8.32
C ILE A 353 -8.00 -10.96 -9.15
N TYR A 354 -6.91 -10.18 -9.09
CA TYR A 354 -6.74 -8.95 -9.83
C TYR A 354 -6.06 -9.23 -11.18
N LYS A 355 -6.87 -9.36 -12.22
CA LYS A 355 -6.42 -9.53 -13.60
C LYS A 355 -6.96 -8.39 -14.46
N ASP A 356 -6.12 -7.89 -15.37
CA ASP A 356 -6.57 -6.93 -16.36
C ASP A 356 -7.52 -7.59 -17.38
N PRO A 357 -8.60 -6.92 -17.82
CA PRO A 357 -9.55 -7.47 -18.79
C PRO A 357 -8.92 -7.90 -20.12
N ALA A 358 -7.86 -7.23 -20.58
CA ALA A 358 -7.17 -7.57 -21.83
C ALA A 358 -6.18 -8.74 -21.68
N SER A 359 -5.93 -9.20 -20.45
CA SER A 359 -4.97 -10.26 -20.15
C SER A 359 -5.64 -11.62 -20.02
N GLN A 360 -4.97 -12.71 -20.38
CA GLN A 360 -5.54 -14.06 -20.29
C GLN A 360 -4.52 -15.08 -19.80
N PHE A 361 -4.74 -15.67 -18.61
CA PHE A 361 -3.95 -16.82 -18.15
C PHE A 361 -4.06 -17.98 -19.16
N GLY A 362 -2.91 -18.52 -19.57
CA GLY A 362 -2.79 -19.47 -20.68
C GLY A 362 -2.37 -18.83 -22.01
N ASN A 363 -2.40 -17.50 -22.12
CA ASN A 363 -1.81 -16.76 -23.22
C ASN A 363 -0.55 -16.03 -22.74
N SER A 364 0.62 -16.60 -23.05
CA SER A 364 1.89 -16.01 -22.65
C SER A 364 2.15 -14.64 -23.28
N LYS A 365 1.47 -14.23 -24.35
CA LYS A 365 1.69 -12.89 -24.92
C LYS A 365 1.11 -11.78 -24.05
N THR A 366 -0.02 -12.04 -23.38
CA THR A 366 -0.75 -11.01 -22.61
C THR A 366 -0.63 -11.19 -21.10
N GLN A 367 -0.34 -12.39 -20.62
CA GLN A 367 -0.29 -12.70 -19.19
C GLN A 367 0.94 -13.53 -18.83
N ALA A 368 1.69 -13.06 -17.86
CA ALA A 368 2.83 -13.72 -17.27
C ALA A 368 2.43 -14.61 -16.08
N PRO A 369 3.34 -15.44 -15.55
CA PRO A 369 3.02 -16.39 -14.49
C PRO A 369 3.03 -15.75 -13.09
N THR A 370 2.35 -14.62 -12.95
CA THR A 370 2.15 -13.89 -11.70
C THR A 370 0.66 -13.72 -11.43
N ILE A 371 0.21 -14.04 -10.23
CA ILE A 371 -1.18 -13.91 -9.79
C ILE A 371 -1.20 -13.00 -8.56
N ALA A 372 -1.91 -11.88 -8.66
CA ALA A 372 -2.20 -10.99 -7.53
C ALA A 372 -3.64 -11.22 -7.08
N PHE A 373 -3.86 -11.43 -5.78
CA PHE A 373 -5.20 -11.68 -5.25
C PHE A 373 -5.31 -11.32 -3.76
N ASN A 374 -6.55 -11.25 -3.27
CA ASN A 374 -6.87 -11.23 -1.85
C ASN A 374 -7.86 -12.37 -1.54
N VAL A 375 -7.99 -12.70 -0.26
CA VAL A 375 -8.88 -13.78 0.21
C VAL A 375 -10.03 -13.18 1.02
N GLN A 376 -11.23 -13.69 0.78
CA GLN A 376 -12.43 -13.42 1.56
C GLN A 376 -12.78 -14.64 2.41
N ASN A 377 -13.48 -14.40 3.52
CA ASN A 377 -14.12 -15.47 4.28
C ASN A 377 -15.58 -15.69 3.83
N SER A 378 -16.23 -16.70 4.41
CA SER A 378 -17.63 -17.04 4.10
C SER A 378 -18.62 -15.90 4.37
N ARG A 379 -18.28 -14.91 5.18
CA ARG A 379 -19.11 -13.71 5.43
C ARG A 379 -18.82 -12.56 4.46
N GLY A 380 -17.80 -12.68 3.63
CA GLY A 380 -17.38 -11.69 2.64
C GLY A 380 -16.37 -10.66 3.16
N GLY A 381 -15.92 -10.77 4.43
CA GLY A 381 -14.87 -9.90 4.93
C GLY A 381 -13.50 -10.36 4.47
N TRP A 382 -12.55 -9.43 4.45
CA TRP A 382 -11.20 -9.66 3.95
C TRP A 382 -10.34 -10.38 4.99
N VAL A 383 -9.57 -11.36 4.55
CA VAL A 383 -8.46 -11.91 5.33
C VAL A 383 -7.27 -10.97 5.18
N GLY A 384 -6.66 -10.59 6.31
CA GLY A 384 -5.50 -9.72 6.31
C GLY A 384 -4.33 -10.35 5.55
N LYS A 385 -3.64 -9.56 4.73
CA LYS A 385 -2.47 -10.04 3.96
C LYS A 385 -1.34 -10.54 4.88
N SER A 386 -1.16 -9.93 6.05
CA SER A 386 -0.15 -10.32 7.05
C SER A 386 -0.53 -11.63 7.73
N ASP A 387 -1.83 -11.86 7.97
CA ASP A 387 -2.31 -13.15 8.47
C ASP A 387 -2.11 -14.26 7.44
N PHE A 388 -2.40 -13.96 6.16
CA PHE A 388 -2.15 -14.89 5.06
C PHE A 388 -0.66 -15.24 4.94
N GLU A 389 0.23 -14.24 5.00
CA GLU A 389 1.68 -14.42 4.95
C GLU A 389 2.17 -15.31 6.10
N ARG A 390 1.76 -15.01 7.34
CA ARG A 390 2.13 -15.84 8.50
C ARG A 390 1.67 -17.29 8.38
N LEU A 391 0.46 -17.52 7.85
CA LEU A 391 -0.04 -18.88 7.59
C LEU A 391 0.74 -19.56 6.47
N ALA A 392 1.11 -18.83 5.42
CA ALA A 392 1.94 -19.39 4.34
C ALA A 392 3.33 -19.79 4.88
N ASP A 393 3.95 -18.96 5.71
CA ASP A 393 5.24 -19.23 6.35
C ASP A 393 5.19 -20.51 7.20
N LEU A 394 4.15 -20.67 8.03
CA LEU A 394 3.89 -21.87 8.84
C LEU A 394 3.76 -23.16 7.99
N HIS A 395 3.32 -23.01 6.74
CA HIS A 395 3.18 -24.11 5.79
C HIS A 395 4.39 -24.25 4.84
N GLY A 396 5.49 -23.54 5.10
CA GLY A 396 6.71 -23.61 4.29
C GLY A 396 6.53 -23.02 2.88
N ILE A 397 5.60 -22.07 2.69
CA ILE A 397 5.29 -21.42 1.42
C ILE A 397 5.84 -20.00 1.43
N GLN A 398 6.82 -19.74 0.56
CA GLN A 398 7.48 -18.43 0.44
C GLN A 398 6.80 -17.61 -0.64
N LEU A 399 6.20 -16.48 -0.28
CA LEU A 399 5.51 -15.57 -1.19
C LEU A 399 5.63 -14.12 -0.74
N ARG A 400 5.07 -13.19 -1.50
CA ARG A 400 5.15 -11.76 -1.17
C ARG A 400 3.78 -11.14 -0.98
N THR A 401 3.64 -10.29 0.04
CA THR A 401 2.43 -9.49 0.25
C THR A 401 2.71 -7.97 0.24
N GLY A 402 1.64 -7.17 0.15
CA GLY A 402 1.68 -5.73 0.31
C GLY A 402 1.44 -4.95 -0.99
N GLY A 403 2.02 -3.75 -1.09
CA GLY A 403 1.87 -2.87 -2.26
C GLY A 403 2.73 -3.27 -3.47
N VAL A 404 3.58 -4.30 -3.33
CA VAL A 404 4.45 -4.91 -4.37
C VAL A 404 5.17 -3.93 -5.31
N CYS A 405 5.40 -2.70 -4.85
CA CYS A 405 6.05 -1.61 -5.56
C CYS A 405 5.36 -1.17 -6.88
N ASN A 406 4.05 -1.36 -7.01
CA ASN A 406 3.25 -0.91 -8.17
C ASN A 406 2.07 -0.05 -7.69
N PRO A 407 2.30 1.23 -7.30
CA PRO A 407 1.30 2.04 -6.60
C PRO A 407 0.03 2.28 -7.43
N GLY A 408 0.18 2.57 -8.73
CA GLY A 408 -0.97 2.77 -9.63
C GLY A 408 -1.79 1.49 -9.84
N GLY A 409 -1.10 0.36 -10.04
CA GLY A 409 -1.74 -0.95 -10.16
C GLY A 409 -2.51 -1.36 -8.89
N ILE A 410 -1.93 -1.14 -7.71
CA ILE A 410 -2.57 -1.41 -6.42
C ILE A 410 -3.78 -0.50 -6.20
N ALA A 411 -3.62 0.81 -6.42
CA ALA A 411 -4.70 1.76 -6.24
C ALA A 411 -5.90 1.43 -7.13
N SER A 412 -5.65 1.14 -8.40
CA SER A 412 -6.70 0.76 -9.35
C SER A 412 -7.35 -0.58 -9.00
N SER A 413 -6.56 -1.62 -8.72
CA SER A 413 -7.09 -2.98 -8.46
C SER A 413 -7.89 -3.07 -7.16
N LEU A 414 -7.51 -2.29 -6.14
CA LEU A 414 -8.18 -2.25 -4.84
C LEU A 414 -9.25 -1.15 -4.77
N GLY A 415 -9.44 -0.38 -5.84
CA GLY A 415 -10.38 0.75 -5.89
C GLY A 415 -10.06 1.83 -4.85
N LEU A 416 -8.77 2.06 -4.55
CA LEU A 416 -8.31 3.06 -3.59
C LEU A 416 -8.13 4.41 -4.29
N ALA A 417 -8.93 5.39 -3.91
CA ALA A 417 -8.77 6.77 -4.34
C ALA A 417 -7.50 7.40 -3.73
N GLY A 418 -6.97 8.44 -4.37
CA GLY A 418 -5.76 9.12 -3.89
C GLY A 418 -5.88 9.64 -2.44
N TRP A 419 -7.09 10.01 -2.03
CA TRP A 419 -7.38 10.44 -0.67
C TRP A 419 -7.40 9.27 0.33
N GLU A 420 -7.86 8.08 -0.07
CA GLU A 420 -7.84 6.86 0.75
C GLU A 420 -6.39 6.45 1.03
N LEU A 421 -5.51 6.56 0.05
CA LEU A 421 -4.08 6.29 0.23
C LEU A 421 -3.42 7.24 1.24
N ARG A 422 -3.80 8.53 1.22
CA ARG A 422 -3.31 9.53 2.20
C ARG A 422 -3.86 9.27 3.60
N ARG A 423 -5.16 8.99 3.71
CA ARG A 423 -5.81 8.56 4.95
C ARG A 423 -5.10 7.36 5.55
N ASN A 424 -4.94 6.29 4.75
CA ASN A 424 -4.26 5.07 5.12
C ASN A 424 -2.89 5.38 5.71
N PHE A 425 -2.08 6.20 5.03
CA PHE A 425 -0.77 6.64 5.54
C PHE A 425 -0.86 7.39 6.88
N MET A 426 -1.85 8.25 7.06
CA MET A 426 -2.06 9.02 8.30
C MET A 426 -2.53 8.16 9.47
N GLU A 427 -3.32 7.11 9.19
CA GLU A 427 -3.70 6.07 10.17
C GLU A 427 -2.54 5.11 10.47
N GLY A 428 -1.35 5.40 9.92
CA GLY A 428 -0.12 4.71 10.23
C GLY A 428 0.30 3.69 9.19
N MET A 429 -0.46 3.44 8.10
CA MET A 429 -0.09 2.48 7.05
C MET A 429 1.30 2.72 6.49
N ARG A 430 2.11 1.66 6.50
CA ARG A 430 3.43 1.61 5.90
C ARG A 430 3.55 0.27 5.18
N CYS A 431 4.53 0.13 4.31
CA CYS A 431 4.80 -1.18 3.72
C CYS A 431 5.19 -2.15 4.83
N GLY A 432 4.50 -3.30 4.90
CA GLY A 432 4.79 -4.36 5.88
C GLY A 432 4.26 -4.14 7.29
N ASN A 433 3.43 -3.12 7.55
CA ASN A 433 2.71 -3.04 8.82
C ASN A 433 1.36 -3.77 8.73
N GLY A 434 0.98 -4.48 9.80
CA GLY A 434 -0.18 -5.38 9.86
C GLY A 434 -1.56 -4.71 9.79
N LEU A 435 -1.62 -3.45 9.36
CA LEU A 435 -2.88 -2.75 9.08
C LEU A 435 -3.36 -3.20 7.68
N ASP A 436 -4.04 -4.33 7.62
CA ASP A 436 -4.27 -5.00 6.33
C ASP A 436 -5.54 -4.58 5.60
N VAL A 437 -6.51 -4.04 6.34
CA VAL A 437 -7.82 -3.63 5.83
C VAL A 437 -8.17 -2.29 6.47
N LEU A 438 -8.43 -1.26 5.67
CA LEU A 438 -8.84 0.06 6.13
C LEU A 438 -10.02 0.55 5.30
N GLY A 439 -11.04 1.12 5.96
CA GLY A 439 -12.27 1.56 5.29
C GLY A 439 -12.96 0.43 4.51
N GLY A 440 -12.82 -0.82 4.95
CA GLY A 440 -13.37 -2.00 4.26
C GLY A 440 -12.64 -2.44 3.00
N LYS A 441 -11.51 -1.81 2.67
CA LYS A 441 -10.68 -2.16 1.51
C LYS A 441 -9.35 -2.75 1.95
N PRO A 442 -8.82 -3.77 1.25
CA PRO A 442 -7.45 -4.23 1.47
C PRO A 442 -6.45 -3.09 1.23
N THR A 443 -5.35 -3.11 1.96
CA THR A 443 -4.27 -2.13 1.80
C THR A 443 -3.10 -2.64 0.93
N GLY A 444 -3.22 -3.87 0.44
CA GLY A 444 -2.26 -4.54 -0.43
C GLY A 444 -2.77 -5.92 -0.84
N VAL A 445 -1.98 -6.61 -1.66
CA VAL A 445 -2.34 -7.90 -2.25
C VAL A 445 -1.41 -9.01 -1.78
N VAL A 446 -1.83 -10.25 -1.93
CA VAL A 446 -0.95 -11.42 -1.98
C VAL A 446 -0.50 -11.60 -3.43
N ARG A 447 0.79 -11.81 -3.65
CA ARG A 447 1.37 -12.08 -4.97
C ARG A 447 2.08 -13.42 -4.98
N VAL A 448 1.65 -14.29 -5.89
CA VAL A 448 2.34 -15.53 -6.25
C VAL A 448 2.93 -15.37 -7.64
N SER A 449 4.17 -15.80 -7.81
CA SER A 449 4.91 -15.71 -9.08
C SER A 449 5.74 -16.95 -9.30
N LEU A 450 5.64 -17.53 -10.49
CA LEU A 450 6.27 -18.80 -10.84
C LEU A 450 7.54 -18.57 -11.67
N GLY A 451 8.52 -19.45 -11.52
CA GLY A 451 9.81 -19.41 -12.22
C GLY A 451 10.09 -20.69 -13.00
N ALA A 452 11.24 -20.72 -13.68
CA ALA A 452 11.64 -21.83 -14.55
C ALA A 452 11.67 -23.20 -13.83
N MET A 453 12.02 -23.19 -12.55
CA MET A 453 12.13 -24.36 -11.66
C MET A 453 10.85 -24.69 -10.87
N THR A 454 9.77 -23.94 -11.05
CA THR A 454 8.50 -24.22 -10.37
C THR A 454 7.87 -25.49 -10.96
N THR A 455 7.42 -26.38 -10.10
CA THR A 455 6.88 -27.70 -10.46
C THR A 455 5.37 -27.76 -10.32
N GLN A 456 4.76 -28.81 -10.88
CA GLN A 456 3.35 -29.12 -10.63
C GLN A 456 3.07 -29.40 -9.14
N HIS A 457 4.06 -29.93 -8.42
CA HIS A 457 3.97 -30.16 -6.98
C HIS A 457 3.79 -28.85 -6.23
N ASP A 458 4.60 -27.82 -6.52
CA ASP A 458 4.45 -26.48 -5.92
C ASP A 458 3.03 -25.91 -6.11
N ILE A 459 2.47 -26.06 -7.32
CA ILE A 459 1.11 -25.60 -7.64
C ILE A 459 0.06 -26.35 -6.81
N ARG A 460 0.18 -27.67 -6.69
CA ARG A 460 -0.74 -28.48 -5.88
C ARG A 460 -0.64 -28.15 -4.40
N THR A 461 0.58 -28.02 -3.87
CA THR A 461 0.83 -27.66 -2.47
C THR A 461 0.19 -26.31 -2.14
N PHE A 462 0.39 -25.31 -2.99
CA PHE A 462 -0.21 -23.98 -2.78
C PHE A 462 -1.74 -23.99 -2.89
N PHE A 463 -2.30 -24.68 -3.90
CA PHE A 463 -3.74 -24.83 -4.03
C PHE A 463 -4.37 -25.56 -2.84
N GLN A 464 -3.72 -26.62 -2.36
CA GLN A 464 -4.14 -27.38 -1.17
C GLN A 464 -4.09 -26.52 0.09
N PHE A 465 -3.05 -25.70 0.26
CA PHE A 465 -2.98 -24.71 1.33
C PHE A 465 -4.17 -23.75 1.28
N VAL A 466 -4.43 -23.11 0.14
CA VAL A 466 -5.53 -22.14 0.06
C VAL A 466 -6.89 -22.80 0.30
N SER A 467 -7.13 -23.96 -0.33
CA SER A 467 -8.39 -24.69 -0.19
C SER A 467 -8.62 -25.21 1.23
N THR A 468 -7.60 -25.78 1.87
CA THR A 468 -7.75 -26.39 3.20
C THR A 468 -7.93 -25.33 4.29
N ILE A 469 -7.21 -24.20 4.18
CA ILE A 469 -7.11 -23.23 5.26
C ILE A 469 -8.23 -22.18 5.19
N PHE A 470 -8.55 -21.70 3.99
CA PHE A 470 -9.45 -20.55 3.83
C PHE A 470 -10.87 -20.91 3.37
N VAL A 471 -11.09 -22.09 2.79
CA VAL A 471 -12.45 -22.53 2.43
C VAL A 471 -13.22 -22.93 3.68
N ASP A 472 -14.47 -22.50 3.73
CA ASP A 472 -15.39 -22.85 4.82
C ASP A 472 -16.44 -23.81 4.27
N ASP A 473 -16.17 -25.11 4.44
CA ASP A 473 -17.03 -26.20 3.98
C ASP A 473 -18.23 -26.44 4.91
N ARG A 474 -18.26 -25.74 6.05
CA ARG A 474 -19.37 -25.82 6.98
C ARG A 474 -20.56 -25.15 6.33
N HIS A 475 -21.54 -25.96 5.94
CA HIS A 475 -22.91 -25.49 5.75
C HIS A 475 -23.38 -24.98 7.11
N ARG A 476 -23.12 -23.71 7.42
CA ARG A 476 -24.02 -22.97 8.29
C ARG A 476 -25.29 -22.73 7.49
N GLY A 477 -26.03 -23.83 7.27
CA GLY A 477 -27.44 -23.77 6.94
C GLY A 477 -28.10 -23.06 8.09
N GLY A 478 -28.68 -21.91 7.76
CA GLY A 478 -29.23 -20.98 8.73
C GLY A 478 -28.23 -19.89 9.09
N ASP A 479 -28.67 -18.65 8.89
CA ASP A 479 -28.69 -17.74 10.01
C ASP A 479 -28.73 -18.54 11.31
N PHE A 480 -27.89 -18.20 12.29
CA PHE A 480 -28.36 -18.41 13.65
C PHE A 480 -29.60 -17.51 13.78
N ALA A 481 -30.74 -18.01 13.31
CA ALA A 481 -32.02 -17.73 13.90
C ALA A 481 -31.79 -18.14 15.34
N VAL A 482 -31.39 -17.15 16.14
CA VAL A 482 -31.55 -17.18 17.59
C VAL A 482 -32.94 -17.79 17.78
N PRO A 483 -33.07 -18.95 18.46
CA PRO A 483 -34.38 -19.52 18.72
C PRO A 483 -35.24 -18.38 19.24
N GLY A 484 -36.33 -18.11 18.54
CA GLY A 484 -37.23 -17.02 18.86
C GLY A 484 -37.67 -17.17 20.31
N LEU A 485 -36.96 -16.50 21.21
CA LEU A 485 -37.51 -16.10 22.48
C LEU A 485 -38.59 -15.11 22.10
N GLY A 486 -39.84 -15.55 22.23
CA GLY A 486 -41.03 -14.74 22.01
C GLY A 486 -40.90 -13.41 22.74
N LEU A 487 -40.43 -12.43 22.02
CA LEU A 487 -40.49 -11.02 22.34
C LEU A 487 -41.21 -10.44 21.14
N GLU A 488 -42.47 -10.08 21.34
CA GLU A 488 -43.24 -9.26 20.41
C GLU A 488 -42.32 -8.17 19.86
N ALA A 489 -42.11 -8.15 18.54
CA ALA A 489 -41.28 -7.13 17.92
C ALA A 489 -41.88 -5.76 18.24
N PRO A 490 -41.21 -4.90 19.04
CA PRO A 490 -41.63 -3.52 19.14
C PRO A 490 -41.46 -2.89 17.76
N ALA A 491 -42.32 -1.96 17.37
CA ALA A 491 -42.19 -1.20 16.12
C ALA A 491 -40.73 -0.77 15.92
N SER A 492 -40.07 -1.28 14.87
CA SER A 492 -38.68 -0.94 14.58
C SER A 492 -38.61 0.53 14.21
N GLN A 493 -37.93 1.33 15.02
CA GLN A 493 -37.68 2.72 14.69
C GLN A 493 -36.67 2.78 13.53
N LEU A 494 -36.70 3.84 12.74
CA LEU A 494 -35.75 4.06 11.65
C LEU A 494 -34.91 5.31 11.92
N VAL A 495 -33.69 5.35 11.41
CA VAL A 495 -32.92 6.60 11.33
C VAL A 495 -33.62 7.54 10.35
N GLU A 496 -34.18 8.65 10.86
CA GLU A 496 -34.90 9.65 10.07
C GLU A 496 -33.99 10.76 9.54
N SER A 497 -32.91 11.04 10.25
CA SER A 497 -31.92 12.04 9.84
C SER A 497 -30.55 11.67 10.38
N LEU A 498 -29.53 11.89 9.54
CA LEU A 498 -28.13 11.68 9.86
C LEU A 498 -27.38 12.97 9.50
N ARG A 499 -26.71 13.59 10.49
CA ARG A 499 -26.05 14.88 10.33
C ARG A 499 -24.70 14.92 11.03
N ILE A 500 -23.79 15.72 10.48
CA ILE A 500 -22.53 16.08 11.14
C ILE A 500 -22.31 17.59 11.09
N ALA A 501 -21.57 18.14 12.03
CA ALA A 501 -21.10 19.51 12.03
C ALA A 501 -19.57 19.52 11.91
N PRO A 502 -19.00 19.51 10.69
CA PRO A 502 -17.56 19.37 10.50
C PRO A 502 -16.74 20.44 11.24
N ILE A 503 -17.21 21.68 11.19
CA ILE A 503 -16.58 22.82 11.87
C ILE A 503 -17.43 23.18 13.10
N VAL A 504 -16.81 23.17 14.28
CA VAL A 504 -17.45 23.53 15.55
C VAL A 504 -18.06 24.93 15.45
N GLY A 505 -19.36 25.04 15.77
CA GLY A 505 -20.11 26.30 15.79
C GLY A 505 -20.72 26.72 14.44
N CYS A 506 -20.43 26.01 13.34
CA CYS A 506 -21.03 26.22 12.03
C CYS A 506 -22.35 25.43 11.86
N ALA A 507 -23.03 25.62 10.73
CA ALA A 507 -24.22 24.85 10.41
C ALA A 507 -23.90 23.35 10.26
N ALA A 508 -24.78 22.48 10.76
CA ALA A 508 -24.72 21.06 10.51
C ALA A 508 -25.08 20.76 9.05
N TRP A 509 -24.47 19.72 8.50
CA TRP A 509 -24.72 19.20 7.18
C TRP A 509 -25.45 17.87 7.28
N GLU A 510 -26.51 17.73 6.51
CA GLU A 510 -27.32 16.53 6.42
C GLU A 510 -26.73 15.57 5.39
N ILE A 511 -26.49 14.34 5.83
CA ILE A 511 -25.87 13.29 5.03
C ILE A 511 -26.93 12.75 4.06
N PRO A 512 -26.63 12.63 2.75
CA PRO A 512 -27.61 12.17 1.75
C PRO A 512 -28.08 10.73 2.00
N GLU A 513 -29.35 10.44 1.66
CA GLU A 513 -30.09 9.20 2.02
C GLU A 513 -29.42 7.87 1.62
N LYS A 514 -28.47 7.87 0.68
CA LYS A 514 -27.76 6.67 0.20
C LYS A 514 -26.28 6.63 0.55
N THR A 515 -25.88 7.43 1.54
CA THR A 515 -24.47 7.55 1.93
C THR A 515 -24.24 6.77 3.21
N ALA A 516 -23.53 5.64 3.12
CA ALA A 516 -23.03 4.94 4.28
C ALA A 516 -21.97 5.81 4.98
N TRP A 517 -22.22 6.18 6.23
CA TRP A 517 -21.35 7.06 7.00
C TRP A 517 -20.55 6.29 8.03
N GLU A 518 -19.23 6.48 8.02
CA GLU A 518 -18.31 5.79 8.91
C GLU A 518 -18.54 6.14 10.39
N VAL A 519 -18.58 5.11 11.22
CA VAL A 519 -18.72 5.16 12.67
C VAL A 519 -17.38 4.82 13.30
N ARG A 520 -16.78 5.77 14.00
CA ARG A 520 -15.53 5.58 14.74
C ARG A 520 -15.82 5.31 16.22
N SER A 521 -14.82 4.78 16.92
CA SER A 521 -14.87 4.62 18.39
C SER A 521 -15.18 5.95 19.09
N THR A 522 -14.73 7.07 18.51
CA THR A 522 -14.94 8.40 19.08
C THR A 522 -16.26 9.05 18.67
N GLY A 523 -16.91 8.67 17.55
CA GLY A 523 -18.03 9.43 16.98
C GLY A 523 -18.28 9.13 15.50
N LEU A 524 -19.17 9.88 14.83
CA LEU A 524 -19.26 9.83 13.37
C LEU A 524 -18.01 10.45 12.74
N ALA A 525 -17.51 9.87 11.65
CA ALA A 525 -16.35 10.40 10.95
C ALA A 525 -16.58 11.84 10.50
N TRP A 526 -15.54 12.68 10.59
CA TRP A 526 -15.54 14.10 10.24
C TRP A 526 -16.47 15.00 11.08
N ASP A 527 -17.14 14.50 12.11
CA ASP A 527 -17.92 15.34 13.02
C ASP A 527 -17.00 16.12 13.97
N ARG A 528 -17.16 17.45 14.00
CA ARG A 528 -16.44 18.38 14.89
C ARG A 528 -14.90 18.24 14.83
N GLU A 529 -14.36 17.87 13.68
CA GLU A 529 -12.90 17.73 13.49
C GLU A 529 -12.17 19.08 13.36
N TRP A 530 -12.89 20.15 12.99
CA TRP A 530 -12.33 21.48 12.78
C TRP A 530 -12.95 22.53 13.69
N CYS A 531 -12.24 23.64 13.90
CA CYS A 531 -12.75 24.86 14.52
C CYS A 531 -12.10 26.10 13.88
N LEU A 532 -12.65 27.29 14.12
CA LEU A 532 -11.98 28.54 13.77
C LEU A 532 -11.22 29.09 14.98
N VAL A 533 -10.01 29.59 14.75
CA VAL A 533 -9.19 30.24 15.77
C VAL A 533 -8.82 31.66 15.35
N CYS A 534 -8.72 32.58 16.31
CA CYS A 534 -8.25 33.93 16.06
C CYS A 534 -6.79 33.89 15.61
N ALA A 535 -6.47 34.55 14.48
CA ALA A 535 -5.15 34.51 13.87
C ALA A 535 -4.04 35.14 14.76
N ARG A 536 -4.41 36.03 15.69
CA ARG A 536 -3.45 36.71 16.60
C ARG A 536 -3.26 35.98 17.93
N THR A 537 -4.36 35.49 18.52
CA THR A 537 -4.34 34.96 19.88
C THR A 537 -4.34 33.43 19.92
N GLY A 538 -4.70 32.76 18.81
CA GLY A 538 -4.92 31.32 18.76
C GLY A 538 -6.20 30.85 19.47
N ALA A 539 -6.97 31.75 20.08
CA ALA A 539 -8.17 31.40 20.83
C ALA A 539 -9.30 30.91 19.88
N PRO A 540 -10.04 29.84 20.24
CA PRO A 540 -11.14 29.34 19.43
C PRO A 540 -12.30 30.34 19.40
N LEU A 541 -12.90 30.52 18.22
CA LEU A 541 -14.11 31.31 18.05
C LEU A 541 -15.33 30.47 18.42
N ILE A 542 -16.27 31.06 19.16
CA ILE A 542 -17.53 30.42 19.55
C ILE A 542 -18.74 31.15 18.97
N ALA A 543 -19.77 30.39 18.60
CA ALA A 543 -20.96 30.92 17.91
C ALA A 543 -21.74 31.97 18.73
N ARG A 544 -21.61 31.98 20.05
CA ARG A 544 -22.23 32.98 20.94
C ARG A 544 -21.63 34.38 20.76
N GLU A 545 -20.31 34.45 20.60
CA GLU A 545 -19.57 35.70 20.42
C GLU A 545 -19.48 36.09 18.94
N HIS A 546 -19.51 35.10 18.06
CA HIS A 546 -19.42 35.27 16.60
C HIS A 546 -20.58 34.55 15.89
N PRO A 547 -21.80 35.13 15.87
CA PRO A 547 -22.97 34.52 15.24
C PRO A 547 -22.81 34.24 13.73
N ALA A 548 -21.88 34.93 13.07
CA ALA A 548 -21.53 34.71 11.66
C ALA A 548 -21.07 33.27 11.37
N LEU A 549 -20.55 32.55 12.38
CA LEU A 549 -20.18 31.13 12.26
C LEU A 549 -21.35 30.27 11.74
N LYS A 550 -22.59 30.54 12.18
CA LYS A 550 -23.78 29.79 11.76
C LYS A 550 -24.15 29.99 10.29
N ARG A 551 -23.58 30.99 9.61
CA ARG A 551 -23.80 31.25 8.17
C ARG A 551 -22.88 30.43 7.27
N LEU A 552 -21.80 29.89 7.84
CA LEU A 552 -20.92 28.98 7.12
C LEU A 552 -21.61 27.63 6.95
N LYS A 553 -21.66 27.14 5.72
CA LYS A 553 -22.25 25.85 5.35
C LYS A 553 -21.13 24.89 4.92
N PRO A 554 -20.54 24.13 5.86
CA PRO A 554 -19.58 23.09 5.53
C PRO A 554 -20.29 21.86 4.93
N THR A 555 -19.71 21.23 3.91
CA THR A 555 -20.16 19.97 3.31
C THR A 555 -18.97 19.05 3.06
N ILE A 556 -19.16 17.73 3.20
CA ILE A 556 -18.10 16.73 3.00
C ILE A 556 -18.31 16.01 1.67
N HIS A 557 -17.30 16.07 0.79
CA HIS A 557 -17.30 15.40 -0.49
C HIS A 557 -16.31 14.24 -0.45
N LEU A 558 -16.77 13.05 -0.07
CA LEU A 558 -15.92 11.87 0.14
C LEU A 558 -15.18 11.44 -1.13
N GLN A 559 -15.85 11.45 -2.29
CA GLN A 559 -15.23 11.03 -3.56
C GLN A 559 -14.04 11.93 -3.96
N GLU A 560 -14.17 13.23 -3.71
CA GLU A 560 -13.14 14.23 -4.00
C GLU A 560 -12.12 14.37 -2.85
N GLY A 561 -12.44 13.88 -1.65
CA GLY A 561 -11.61 13.99 -0.47
C GLY A 561 -11.52 15.42 0.10
N VAL A 562 -12.56 16.25 -0.06
CA VAL A 562 -12.55 17.67 0.36
C VAL A 562 -13.72 18.04 1.27
N LEU A 563 -13.43 18.91 2.24
CA LEU A 563 -14.38 19.75 2.98
C LEU A 563 -14.61 21.01 2.16
N ARG A 564 -15.83 21.21 1.66
CA ARG A 564 -16.23 22.45 1.01
C ARG A 564 -16.95 23.34 2.02
N VAL A 565 -16.67 24.63 2.01
CA VAL A 565 -17.31 25.60 2.90
C VAL A 565 -17.88 26.73 2.06
N ARG A 566 -19.19 26.91 2.10
CA ARG A 566 -19.87 28.03 1.46
C ARG A 566 -20.15 29.13 2.46
N SER A 567 -19.96 30.37 2.03
CA SER A 567 -20.28 31.57 2.81
C SER A 567 -21.02 32.59 1.95
N SER A 568 -22.15 33.08 2.46
CA SER A 568 -22.85 34.24 1.92
C SER A 568 -22.27 35.52 2.54
N LEU A 569 -21.29 36.13 1.85
CA LEU A 569 -20.71 37.40 2.25
C LEU A 569 -21.72 38.53 2.04
N TYR A 570 -21.76 39.52 2.94
CA TYR A 570 -22.65 40.69 2.85
C TYR A 570 -22.56 41.36 1.47
N GLY A 571 -23.52 41.06 0.58
CA GLY A 571 -23.72 41.76 -0.69
C GLY A 571 -22.83 41.40 -1.89
N ILE A 572 -21.97 40.36 -1.85
CA ILE A 572 -21.00 40.06 -2.94
C ILE A 572 -21.14 38.64 -3.53
N GLY A 573 -22.30 37.99 -3.37
CA GLY A 573 -22.53 36.63 -3.89
C GLY A 573 -21.89 35.52 -3.03
N GLU A 574 -22.24 34.28 -3.34
CA GLU A 574 -21.79 33.10 -2.58
C GLU A 574 -20.35 32.72 -2.98
N LYS A 575 -19.45 32.58 -1.99
CA LYS A 575 -18.08 32.09 -2.22
C LYS A 575 -17.91 30.70 -1.61
N GLU A 576 -17.11 29.86 -2.27
CA GLU A 576 -16.80 28.50 -1.84
C GLU A 576 -15.28 28.35 -1.61
N LEU A 577 -14.91 27.69 -0.51
CA LEU A 577 -13.54 27.26 -0.22
C LEU A 577 -13.51 25.74 -0.15
N SER A 578 -12.54 25.12 -0.83
CA SER A 578 -12.27 23.68 -0.71
C SER A 578 -11.01 23.47 0.13
N VAL A 579 -11.12 22.64 1.17
CA VAL A 579 -10.02 22.23 2.05
C VAL A 579 -9.92 20.71 2.00
N SER A 580 -8.73 20.16 1.81
CA SER A 580 -8.49 18.71 1.88
C SER A 580 -8.95 18.14 3.23
N LEU A 581 -9.72 17.05 3.22
CA LEU A 581 -10.14 16.34 4.45
C LEU A 581 -8.96 15.73 5.20
N TRP A 582 -7.78 15.67 4.59
CA TRP A 582 -6.64 14.92 5.10
C TRP A 582 -5.47 15.81 5.45
N ASP A 583 -5.44 17.05 5.00
CA ASP A 583 -4.34 17.95 5.35
C ASP A 583 -4.31 18.14 6.87
N ILE A 584 -3.16 17.81 7.48
CA ILE A 584 -2.89 18.02 8.89
C ILE A 584 -2.02 19.28 9.00
N PRO A 585 -2.54 20.37 9.57
CA PRO A 585 -1.74 21.56 9.81
C PRO A 585 -0.54 21.27 10.72
N SER A 586 0.62 21.86 10.39
CA SER A 586 1.87 21.63 11.12
C SER A 586 1.77 22.12 12.57
N ALA A 587 2.06 21.25 13.54
CA ALA A 587 2.04 21.57 14.97
C ALA A 587 3.09 22.63 15.38
N ALA A 588 4.08 22.90 14.52
CA ALA A 588 5.19 23.82 14.79
C ALA A 588 4.77 25.30 14.94
N ALA A 589 3.52 25.65 14.59
CA ALA A 589 3.01 27.02 14.60
C ALA A 589 1.87 27.24 15.61
N THR A 590 1.88 26.56 16.77
CA THR A 590 0.84 26.73 17.82
C THR A 590 1.17 27.90 18.76
N PRO A 591 0.51 29.07 18.66
CA PRO A 591 0.56 30.08 19.71
C PRO A 591 -0.14 29.54 20.97
N ARG A 592 0.51 29.68 22.14
CA ARG A 592 -0.07 29.30 23.44
C ARG A 592 -1.01 30.40 23.93
N TYR A 593 -2.21 30.02 24.37
CA TYR A 593 -3.17 30.94 25.00
C TYR A 593 -3.38 30.51 26.45
N GLY A 594 -2.86 31.30 27.40
CA GLY A 594 -2.88 31.00 28.83
C GLY A 594 -1.93 29.87 29.27
N ASP A 595 -2.05 29.43 30.52
CA ASP A 595 -1.27 28.34 31.14
C ASP A 595 -1.75 26.92 30.72
N GLY A 596 -2.61 26.82 29.69
CA GLY A 596 -3.15 25.56 29.18
C GLY A 596 -2.77 25.31 27.72
N PRO A 597 -2.56 24.06 27.28
CA PRO A 597 -2.26 23.76 25.89
C PRO A 597 -3.47 23.99 24.97
N LEU A 598 -3.33 24.89 23.99
CA LEU A 598 -4.24 24.99 22.85
C LEU A 598 -4.07 23.74 21.97
N THR A 599 -5.14 22.99 21.76
CA THR A 599 -5.06 21.63 21.22
C THR A 599 -5.34 21.50 19.74
N ALA A 600 -5.83 22.53 19.04
CA ALA A 600 -6.08 22.47 17.59
C ALA A 600 -4.92 23.11 16.80
N ALA A 601 -4.46 22.44 15.74
CA ALA A 601 -3.39 22.94 14.87
C ALA A 601 -3.97 23.86 13.79
N PRO A 602 -3.49 25.11 13.64
CA PRO A 602 -4.03 26.07 12.66
C PRO A 602 -3.46 25.85 11.25
N TYR A 603 -4.29 26.02 10.22
CA TYR A 603 -3.83 26.08 8.83
C TYR A 603 -3.11 27.40 8.56
N THR A 604 -1.94 27.32 7.92
CA THR A 604 -1.10 28.47 7.55
C THR A 604 -1.42 29.04 6.16
N SER A 605 -2.34 28.41 5.43
CA SER A 605 -2.74 28.85 4.09
C SER A 605 -3.39 30.22 4.14
N ARG A 606 -2.83 31.18 3.39
CA ARG A 606 -3.36 32.54 3.27
C ARG A 606 -4.77 32.53 2.68
N THR A 607 -5.02 31.70 1.67
CA THR A 607 -6.34 31.53 1.04
C THR A 607 -7.40 31.09 2.05
N ILE A 608 -7.06 30.15 2.94
CA ILE A 608 -7.97 29.69 4.02
C ILE A 608 -8.23 30.84 5.00
N SER A 609 -7.17 31.48 5.48
CA SER A 609 -7.27 32.59 6.44
C SER A 609 -8.09 33.76 5.88
N ASP A 610 -7.85 34.17 4.64
CA ASP A 610 -8.53 35.30 4.01
C ASP A 610 -10.03 35.01 3.81
N PHE A 611 -10.38 33.78 3.40
CA PHE A 611 -11.77 33.35 3.25
C PHE A 611 -12.54 33.43 4.58
N PHE A 612 -12.02 32.81 5.64
CA PHE A 612 -12.71 32.81 6.93
C PHE A 612 -12.71 34.18 7.59
N SER A 613 -11.62 34.94 7.47
CA SER A 613 -11.55 36.31 8.00
C SER A 613 -12.59 37.22 7.33
N ALA A 614 -12.76 37.12 6.01
CA ALA A 614 -13.80 37.85 5.29
C ALA A 614 -15.22 37.39 5.69
N ALA A 615 -15.42 36.09 5.92
CA ALA A 615 -16.71 35.53 6.28
C ALA A 615 -17.18 35.89 7.69
N ILE A 616 -16.26 35.90 8.66
CA ILE A 616 -16.59 36.16 10.07
C ILE A 616 -16.46 37.65 10.43
N GLY A 617 -15.65 38.42 9.69
CA GLY A 617 -15.39 39.84 9.96
C GLY A 617 -14.29 40.08 11.00
N VAL A 618 -13.55 39.05 11.41
CA VAL A 618 -12.38 39.15 12.31
C VAL A 618 -11.23 38.29 11.78
N PRO A 619 -9.96 38.67 11.98
CA PRO A 619 -8.81 37.86 11.56
C PRO A 619 -8.82 36.47 12.21
N CYS A 620 -9.07 35.45 11.41
CA CYS A 620 -9.15 34.05 11.85
C CYS A 620 -8.73 33.07 10.76
N THR A 621 -8.36 31.87 11.17
CA THR A 621 -8.04 30.75 10.28
C THR A 621 -8.71 29.47 10.76
N LEU A 622 -8.83 28.51 9.86
CA LEU A 622 -9.26 27.16 10.21
C LEU A 622 -8.18 26.48 11.05
N ALA A 623 -8.60 25.67 12.01
CA ALA A 623 -7.74 24.78 12.77
C ALA A 623 -8.37 23.39 12.85
N ARG A 624 -7.54 22.37 13.02
CA ARG A 624 -7.96 20.97 13.12
C ARG A 624 -7.47 20.35 14.41
N PHE A 625 -8.31 19.57 15.07
CA PHE A 625 -7.91 18.82 16.26
C PHE A 625 -7.03 17.62 15.85
N PRO A 626 -5.83 17.43 16.44
CA PRO A 626 -5.01 16.23 16.25
C PRO A 626 -5.70 15.00 16.84
N ASN A 627 -5.36 13.82 16.33
CA ASN A 627 -6.12 12.57 16.50
C ASN A 627 -6.56 12.25 17.95
N ASP A 628 -7.81 11.77 18.04
CA ASP A 628 -8.51 11.07 19.13
C ASP A 628 -8.57 11.66 20.55
N SER A 629 -8.20 12.92 20.75
CA SER A 629 -8.48 13.57 22.03
C SER A 629 -8.85 15.04 21.90
N ILE A 630 -10.07 15.40 22.31
CA ILE A 630 -10.30 16.70 22.95
C ILE A 630 -9.85 16.48 24.39
N PRO A 631 -8.70 17.04 24.85
CA PRO A 631 -8.29 16.88 26.24
C PRO A 631 -9.35 17.49 27.16
N GLN A 632 -9.60 16.87 28.31
CA GLN A 632 -10.53 17.34 29.34
C GLN A 632 -10.37 18.83 29.70
N ALA A 633 -9.18 19.41 29.50
CA ALA A 633 -8.91 20.84 29.71
C ALA A 633 -9.63 21.78 28.72
N ALA A 634 -9.81 21.38 27.46
CA ALA A 634 -10.56 22.15 26.45
C ALA A 634 -12.08 22.03 26.65
N GLU A 635 -12.55 20.93 27.25
CA GLU A 635 -13.97 20.73 27.55
C GLU A 635 -14.53 21.84 28.45
N GLY A 636 -13.77 22.35 29.42
CA GLY A 636 -14.24 23.39 30.34
C GLY A 636 -14.56 24.72 29.64
N PHE A 637 -13.84 25.05 28.57
CA PHE A 637 -14.05 26.29 27.82
C PHE A 637 -15.29 26.20 26.93
N PHE A 638 -15.45 25.09 26.19
CA PHE A 638 -16.63 24.86 25.37
C PHE A 638 -17.89 24.55 26.21
N LYS A 639 -17.77 23.97 27.42
CA LYS A 639 -18.89 23.72 28.37
C LYS A 639 -19.53 24.98 28.95
N ARG A 640 -18.83 26.12 28.99
CA ARG A 640 -19.41 27.40 29.46
C ARG A 640 -20.32 28.07 28.42
N SER A 641 -20.34 27.55 27.19
CA SER A 641 -21.30 27.87 26.14
C SER A 641 -22.27 26.70 26.05
N LEU A 642 -23.56 26.95 26.24
CA LEU A 642 -24.65 25.95 26.36
C LEU A 642 -24.95 25.10 25.10
N LEU A 643 -23.96 24.75 24.27
CA LEU A 643 -24.15 24.02 22.99
C LEU A 643 -22.95 23.13 22.56
N ALA A 644 -22.08 22.69 23.49
CA ALA A 644 -21.00 21.75 23.14
C ALA A 644 -21.08 20.51 24.04
N PRO A 645 -21.65 19.39 23.55
CA PRO A 645 -21.59 18.14 24.28
C PRO A 645 -20.12 17.71 24.39
N SER A 646 -19.69 17.48 25.64
CA SER A 646 -18.42 16.82 25.94
C SER A 646 -18.32 15.50 25.21
N SER A 647 -17.13 15.20 24.67
CA SER A 647 -16.78 14.04 23.87
C SER A 647 -17.39 14.03 22.46
N ARG A 648 -16.62 13.54 21.49
CA ARG A 648 -17.07 13.24 20.11
C ARG A 648 -18.23 12.20 20.05
N SER A 649 -18.78 11.77 21.20
CA SER A 649 -19.92 10.87 21.32
C SER A 649 -21.05 11.27 20.37
N ILE A 650 -21.63 10.26 19.72
CA ILE A 650 -22.74 10.44 18.81
C ILE A 650 -23.96 10.85 19.63
N VAL A 651 -24.54 12.00 19.33
CA VAL A 651 -25.76 12.47 19.99
C VAL A 651 -26.96 11.98 19.21
N MET A 652 -27.84 11.22 19.86
CA MET A 652 -29.09 10.75 19.30
C MET A 652 -30.28 11.44 19.97
N ALA A 653 -31.27 11.84 19.17
CA ALA A 653 -32.54 12.40 19.64
C ALA A 653 -33.73 11.61 19.11
N LEU A 654 -34.81 11.56 19.90
CA LEU A 654 -36.12 11.07 19.47
C LEU A 654 -37.00 12.23 19.03
N GLY A 655 -37.62 12.11 17.85
CA GLY A 655 -38.45 13.17 17.28
C GLY A 655 -39.93 13.03 17.63
N SER A 656 -40.47 13.90 18.48
CA SER A 656 -41.92 14.16 18.57
C SER A 656 -42.17 15.66 18.74
N GLY A 657 -42.75 16.33 17.74
CA GLY A 657 -43.43 17.63 17.84
C GLY A 657 -42.69 18.84 18.44
N ASP A 658 -42.55 19.89 17.63
CA ASP A 658 -42.39 21.33 17.96
C ASP A 658 -41.21 21.87 18.79
N SER A 659 -40.35 21.08 19.43
CA SER A 659 -39.13 21.62 20.06
C SER A 659 -37.95 21.68 19.07
N GLN A 660 -37.96 22.65 18.15
CA GLN A 660 -36.96 22.74 17.07
C GLN A 660 -35.51 22.92 17.56
N SER A 661 -35.25 23.54 18.72
CA SER A 661 -33.89 23.96 19.10
C SER A 661 -32.91 22.83 19.50
N GLU A 662 -33.39 21.72 20.07
CA GLU A 662 -32.55 20.59 20.52
C GLU A 662 -32.35 19.53 19.41
N LEU A 663 -33.27 19.46 18.45
CA LEU A 663 -33.17 18.58 17.26
C LEU A 663 -32.08 19.03 16.26
N PHE A 664 -31.62 20.29 16.33
CA PHE A 664 -30.59 20.82 15.44
C PHE A 664 -29.16 20.34 15.75
N GLU A 665 -28.91 19.77 16.94
CA GLU A 665 -27.55 19.38 17.37
C GLU A 665 -27.33 17.87 17.45
N ALA A 666 -28.38 17.07 17.22
CA ALA A 666 -28.27 15.61 17.19
C ALA A 666 -27.58 15.15 15.89
N ASN A 667 -26.66 14.19 16.03
CA ASN A 667 -26.05 13.51 14.89
C ASN A 667 -27.02 12.52 14.24
N ILE A 668 -27.87 11.88 15.06
CA ILE A 668 -28.83 10.86 14.63
C ILE A 668 -30.20 11.23 15.18
N VAL A 669 -31.20 11.34 14.31
CA VAL A 669 -32.60 11.46 14.71
C VAL A 669 -33.30 10.15 14.39
N VAL A 670 -34.05 9.62 15.36
CA VAL A 670 -34.76 8.35 15.25
C VAL A 670 -36.26 8.59 15.40
N SER A 671 -37.05 7.91 14.56
CA SER A 671 -38.51 8.02 14.51
C SER A 671 -39.19 7.69 15.85
N ASP A 672 -40.08 8.54 16.35
CA ASP A 672 -40.89 8.24 17.54
C ASP A 672 -42.13 7.40 17.19
N PRO A 673 -42.29 6.18 17.76
CA PRO A 673 -43.50 5.41 17.58
C PRO A 673 -44.60 6.00 18.45
N LEU A 674 -45.38 6.94 17.90
CA LEU A 674 -46.73 7.32 18.34
C LEU A 674 -46.91 7.47 19.88
N ASN A 675 -46.63 8.66 20.43
CA ASN A 675 -47.04 9.08 21.78
C ASN A 675 -46.55 8.19 22.95
N GLY A 676 -45.31 7.72 22.87
CA GLY A 676 -44.72 6.77 23.83
C GLY A 676 -43.69 7.35 24.81
N ALA A 677 -43.81 8.60 25.26
CA ALA A 677 -42.86 9.27 26.18
C ALA A 677 -42.64 8.57 27.55
N HIS A 678 -43.32 7.43 27.82
CA HIS A 678 -43.31 6.73 29.11
C HIS A 678 -42.49 5.43 29.18
N ARG A 679 -41.68 5.06 28.16
CA ARG A 679 -40.88 3.79 28.17
C ARG A 679 -39.35 3.96 27.97
N MET A 680 -38.73 5.02 28.50
CA MET A 680 -37.27 5.25 28.37
C MET A 680 -36.41 4.92 29.60
N GLY A 681 -37.02 4.51 30.72
CA GLY A 681 -36.27 4.00 31.88
C GLY A 681 -35.73 2.59 31.60
N GLY A 682 -34.55 2.47 31.00
CA GLY A 682 -33.88 1.17 30.81
C GLY A 682 -33.00 1.01 29.58
N TRP A 683 -32.86 2.02 28.73
CA TRP A 683 -32.06 1.92 27.50
C TRP A 683 -30.58 1.89 27.83
N ARG A 684 -29.95 0.71 27.70
CA ARG A 684 -28.50 0.54 27.95
C ARG A 684 -27.72 0.32 26.67
N TYR A 685 -28.32 -0.36 25.70
CA TYR A 685 -27.69 -0.67 24.42
C TYR A 685 -28.68 -0.45 23.29
N LEU A 686 -28.13 -0.16 22.12
CA LEU A 686 -28.89 -0.01 20.88
C LEU A 686 -28.12 -0.61 19.72
N GLN A 687 -28.85 -0.99 18.69
CA GLN A 687 -28.31 -1.41 17.40
C GLN A 687 -28.91 -0.48 16.34
N ILE A 688 -28.06 0.13 15.50
CA ILE A 688 -28.46 0.88 14.31
C ILE A 688 -27.87 0.15 13.12
N GLY A 689 -28.73 -0.38 12.24
CA GLY A 689 -28.31 -1.26 11.17
C GLY A 689 -27.59 -2.49 11.75
N GLU A 690 -26.33 -2.68 11.39
CA GLU A 690 -25.48 -3.75 11.92
C GLU A 690 -24.54 -3.29 13.05
N GLN A 691 -24.55 -2.01 13.40
CA GLN A 691 -23.65 -1.43 14.40
C GLN A 691 -24.29 -1.41 15.78
N PHE A 692 -23.54 -1.83 16.80
CA PHE A 692 -23.96 -1.81 18.19
C PHE A 692 -23.39 -0.59 18.92
N PHE A 693 -24.19 0.01 19.79
CA PHE A 693 -23.76 1.13 20.62
C PHE A 693 -24.20 0.93 22.06
N ARG A 694 -23.38 1.43 22.97
CA ARG A 694 -23.71 1.61 24.38
C ARG A 694 -24.27 3.00 24.58
N VAL A 695 -25.40 3.09 25.28
CA VAL A 695 -25.93 4.37 25.77
C VAL A 695 -25.13 4.76 27.01
N LEU A 696 -24.53 5.95 27.00
CA LEU A 696 -23.83 6.50 28.17
C LEU A 696 -24.89 7.14 29.09
N ASP A 697 -24.99 6.67 30.34
CA ASP A 697 -26.06 7.08 31.28
C ASP A 697 -26.11 8.60 31.51
N GLY A 698 -27.32 9.16 31.41
CA GLY A 698 -27.61 10.59 31.55
C GLY A 698 -27.55 11.15 32.98
N ASP A 699 -27.26 10.34 33.99
CA ASP A 699 -27.27 10.76 35.41
C ASP A 699 -26.17 11.78 35.76
N LYS A 700 -25.12 11.91 34.94
CA LYS A 700 -24.13 12.99 35.11
C LYS A 700 -24.63 14.34 34.58
N VAL A 701 -25.49 14.37 33.55
CA VAL A 701 -25.95 15.62 32.93
C VAL A 701 -27.07 16.27 33.75
N ALA A 702 -27.99 15.47 34.31
CA ALA A 702 -29.04 15.97 35.21
C ALA A 702 -28.50 16.59 36.52
N ARG A 703 -27.33 16.12 37.00
CA ARG A 703 -26.68 16.64 38.22
C ARG A 703 -26.06 18.03 38.01
N ILE A 704 -25.61 18.34 36.80
CA ILE A 704 -25.01 19.65 36.46
C ILE A 704 -26.09 20.73 36.38
N ASN A 705 -27.26 20.43 35.80
CA ASN A 705 -28.36 21.40 35.69
C ASN A 705 -29.06 21.72 37.03
N ARG A 706 -28.98 20.85 38.04
CA ARG A 706 -29.51 21.14 39.39
C ARG A 706 -28.64 22.08 40.22
N LEU A 707 -27.36 22.22 39.90
CA LEU A 707 -26.42 23.07 40.64
C LEU A 707 -26.39 24.54 40.15
N GLN A 708 -27.18 24.90 39.12
CA GLN A 708 -27.18 26.25 38.53
C GLN A 708 -28.48 27.06 38.72
N LYS A 709 -29.47 26.58 39.49
CA LYS A 709 -30.67 27.38 39.81
C LYS A 709 -30.74 27.73 41.31
N PRO A 710 -30.45 28.97 41.71
CA PRO A 710 -30.99 29.53 42.93
C PRO A 710 -32.36 30.18 42.63
N PHE A 711 -33.36 29.77 43.41
CA PHE A 711 -34.70 30.37 43.59
C PHE A 711 -35.76 30.32 42.47
N GLY A 712 -36.93 29.80 42.85
CA GLY A 712 -38.23 30.41 42.49
C GLY A 712 -38.99 29.85 41.27
N THR A 713 -39.98 29.00 41.56
CA THR A 713 -41.31 28.89 40.89
C THR A 713 -41.41 28.97 39.36
N LEU A 714 -41.65 27.83 38.72
CA LEU A 714 -42.75 27.55 37.77
C LEU A 714 -42.63 26.10 37.28
N ALA A 715 -43.76 25.39 37.17
CA ALA A 715 -43.82 24.00 36.71
C ALA A 715 -43.32 23.88 35.25
N PRO A 716 -42.61 22.79 34.88
CA PRO A 716 -42.17 22.62 33.50
C PRO A 716 -43.33 22.09 32.64
N THR A 717 -43.91 22.96 31.81
CA THR A 717 -44.75 22.58 30.66
C THR A 717 -43.94 22.74 29.37
N SER A 718 -43.28 21.68 28.93
CA SER A 718 -42.86 21.43 27.54
C SER A 718 -42.28 20.01 27.46
N PRO A 719 -42.69 19.14 26.50
CA PRO A 719 -42.01 17.88 26.24
C PRO A 719 -40.60 18.21 25.71
N THR A 720 -39.60 18.01 26.56
CA THR A 720 -38.19 18.26 26.23
C THR A 720 -37.72 17.13 25.32
N ALA A 721 -37.05 17.44 24.20
CA ALA A 721 -36.51 16.42 23.31
C ALA A 721 -35.49 15.58 24.10
N ILE A 722 -35.67 14.26 24.13
CA ILE A 722 -34.80 13.39 24.89
C ILE A 722 -33.54 13.11 24.07
N THR A 723 -32.41 13.61 24.53
CA THR A 723 -31.09 13.37 23.93
C THR A 723 -30.31 12.27 24.66
N LYS A 724 -29.60 11.42 23.91
CA LYS A 724 -28.75 10.33 24.42
C LYS A 724 -27.37 10.38 23.77
N HIS A 725 -26.34 10.05 24.54
CA HIS A 725 -24.98 9.92 24.05
C HIS A 725 -24.65 8.46 23.77
N LEU A 726 -24.15 8.18 22.58
CA LEU A 726 -23.84 6.83 22.13
C LEU A 726 -22.32 6.65 21.99
N HIS A 727 -21.86 5.48 22.41
CA HIS A 727 -20.50 4.99 22.18
C HIS A 727 -20.57 3.72 21.34
N ASN A 728 -19.93 3.71 20.17
CA ASN A 728 -19.90 2.52 19.32
C ASN A 728 -19.20 1.37 20.07
N LEU A 729 -19.76 0.17 19.99
CA LEU A 729 -19.18 -1.05 20.52
C LEU A 729 -18.59 -1.82 19.33
N PRO A 730 -17.33 -1.53 18.94
CA PRO A 730 -16.70 -2.26 17.86
C PRO A 730 -16.63 -3.74 18.26
N SER A 731 -16.91 -4.63 17.32
CA SER A 731 -16.60 -6.05 17.48
C SER A 731 -15.17 -6.25 16.99
N PRO A 732 -14.15 -6.24 17.87
CA PRO A 732 -12.77 -6.02 17.44
C PRO A 732 -12.22 -7.16 16.58
N ASN A 733 -12.90 -8.31 16.56
CA ASN A 733 -12.42 -9.55 15.97
C ASN A 733 -13.47 -10.25 15.07
N HIS A 734 -14.54 -9.55 14.66
CA HIS A 734 -15.54 -10.14 13.78
C HIS A 734 -15.18 -9.88 12.31
N PRO A 735 -15.01 -10.91 11.48
CA PRO A 735 -14.45 -10.72 10.15
C PRO A 735 -15.53 -10.48 9.11
N SER A 736 -16.63 -9.82 9.47
CA SER A 736 -17.63 -9.38 8.48
C SER A 736 -17.19 -8.05 7.87
N PRO A 737 -17.61 -7.74 6.63
CA PRO A 737 -17.37 -6.45 6.00
C PRO A 737 -17.77 -5.28 6.91
N THR A 738 -18.90 -5.40 7.57
CA THR A 738 -19.50 -4.38 8.42
C THR A 738 -18.77 -4.15 9.74
N SER A 739 -17.98 -5.12 10.20
CA SER A 739 -17.10 -4.95 11.35
C SER A 739 -15.74 -4.36 10.95
N GLN A 740 -15.27 -4.67 9.74
CA GLN A 740 -14.04 -4.10 9.15
C GLN A 740 -14.26 -2.68 8.60
N ASN A 741 -15.52 -2.30 8.34
CA ASN A 741 -15.93 -0.96 7.93
C ASN A 741 -17.26 -0.58 8.63
N PRO A 742 -17.22 -0.16 9.89
CA PRO A 742 -18.42 0.18 10.63
C PRO A 742 -19.07 1.44 10.04
N THR A 743 -20.24 1.27 9.43
CA THR A 743 -21.03 2.37 8.85
C THR A 743 -22.49 2.30 9.27
N ILE A 744 -23.16 3.45 9.27
CA ILE A 744 -24.63 3.57 9.36
C ILE A 744 -25.16 4.40 8.20
N THR A 745 -26.41 4.18 7.82
CA THR A 745 -27.09 4.89 6.73
C THR A 745 -28.44 5.45 7.21
N LEU A 746 -28.98 6.42 6.49
CA LEU A 746 -30.36 6.85 6.67
C LEU A 746 -31.31 5.65 6.49
N HIS A 747 -32.39 5.61 7.27
CA HIS A 747 -33.37 4.52 7.32
C HIS A 747 -32.85 3.18 7.84
N ASP A 748 -31.64 3.13 8.39
CA ASP A 748 -31.19 1.94 9.11
C ASP A 748 -32.17 1.64 10.27
N PRO A 749 -32.51 0.36 10.49
CA PRO A 749 -33.39 -0.03 11.59
C PRO A 749 -32.68 0.17 12.93
N VAL A 750 -33.41 0.71 13.90
CA VAL A 750 -32.96 0.94 15.26
C VAL A 750 -33.66 -0.03 16.21
N ARG A 751 -32.86 -0.79 16.96
CA ARG A 751 -33.33 -1.74 17.97
C ARG A 751 -32.74 -1.39 19.33
N ILE A 752 -33.56 -1.45 20.38
CA ILE A 752 -33.17 -1.06 21.73
C ILE A 752 -33.11 -2.29 22.63
N PHE A 753 -32.11 -2.36 23.51
CA PHE A 753 -31.93 -3.46 24.44
C PHE A 753 -31.71 -2.93 25.88
N THR A 754 -32.39 -3.58 26.84
CA THR A 754 -32.30 -3.29 28.27
C THR A 754 -31.25 -4.15 28.99
N SER A 755 -30.93 -5.31 28.43
CA SER A 755 -29.82 -6.20 28.80
C SER A 755 -28.93 -6.48 27.58
N PRO A 756 -27.65 -6.85 27.76
CA PRO A 756 -26.82 -7.29 26.63
C PRO A 756 -27.42 -8.56 26.01
N ASN A 757 -27.79 -8.49 24.72
CA ASN A 757 -28.16 -9.65 23.90
C ASN A 757 -26.98 -10.65 23.85
N PRO A 758 -27.15 -11.97 23.70
CA PRO A 758 -26.05 -12.92 23.49
C PRO A 758 -24.97 -12.48 22.46
N THR A 759 -25.33 -11.81 21.36
CA THR A 759 -24.35 -11.24 20.41
C THR A 759 -23.57 -10.06 21.00
N LEU A 760 -24.23 -9.29 21.86
CA LEU A 760 -23.69 -8.15 22.60
C LEU A 760 -22.79 -8.61 23.76
N HIS A 761 -23.09 -9.75 24.39
CA HIS A 761 -22.22 -10.43 25.34
C HIS A 761 -20.86 -10.77 24.71
N ALA A 762 -20.84 -11.31 23.49
CA ALA A 762 -19.58 -11.59 22.78
C ALA A 762 -18.75 -10.31 22.50
N CYS A 763 -19.41 -9.20 22.15
CA CYS A 763 -18.73 -7.90 21.98
C CYS A 763 -18.24 -7.31 23.32
N LEU A 764 -19.01 -7.44 24.40
CA LEU A 764 -18.65 -6.92 25.73
C LEU A 764 -17.55 -7.76 26.41
N ASP A 765 -17.58 -9.09 26.27
CA ASP A 765 -16.54 -9.99 26.76
C ASP A 765 -15.20 -9.75 26.04
N SER A 766 -15.24 -9.38 24.76
CA SER A 766 -14.03 -9.01 23.99
C SER A 766 -13.35 -7.72 24.50
N GLN A 767 -14.10 -6.80 25.13
CA GLN A 767 -13.52 -5.60 25.75
C GLN A 767 -12.95 -5.85 27.15
N ALA A 768 -13.43 -6.87 27.86
CA ALA A 768 -12.91 -7.26 29.18
C ALA A 768 -11.59 -8.04 29.09
N ALA A 769 -11.29 -8.63 27.93
CA ALA A 769 -10.12 -9.47 27.69
C ALA A 769 -8.98 -8.73 26.94
N PHE A 770 -8.54 -7.57 27.44
CA PHE A 770 -7.24 -7.01 27.03
C PHE A 770 -6.11 -7.59 27.90
N THR A 771 -5.81 -8.87 27.64
CA THR A 771 -4.50 -9.47 27.87
C THR A 771 -4.07 -10.11 26.55
N VAL A 772 -2.76 -10.19 26.30
CA VAL A 772 -2.09 -10.40 24.99
C VAL A 772 -2.34 -11.79 24.34
N SER A 773 -3.46 -12.46 24.58
CA SER A 773 -3.79 -13.81 24.09
C SER A 773 -5.12 -13.95 23.33
N GLY A 774 -5.85 -12.86 23.08
CA GLY A 774 -7.22 -12.90 22.55
C GLY A 774 -7.41 -12.73 21.03
N PHE A 775 -6.40 -12.97 20.19
CA PHE A 775 -6.55 -12.84 18.73
C PHE A 775 -7.31 -14.04 18.14
N ARG A 776 -8.60 -13.88 17.80
CA ARG A 776 -9.32 -14.84 16.96
C ARG A 776 -9.09 -14.51 15.50
N CYS A 777 -8.15 -15.22 14.90
CA CYS A 777 -7.85 -15.16 13.48
C CYS A 777 -9.11 -15.45 12.64
N PRO A 778 -9.41 -14.67 11.58
CA PRO A 778 -10.66 -14.74 10.81
C PRO A 778 -10.77 -15.99 9.93
N VAL A 779 -9.74 -16.83 9.94
CA VAL A 779 -9.58 -18.01 9.11
C VAL A 779 -10.28 -19.20 9.78
N PRO A 780 -11.19 -19.92 9.09
CA PRO A 780 -12.05 -20.95 9.67
C PRO A 780 -11.36 -22.03 10.53
N ARG A 781 -10.08 -22.32 10.24
CA ARG A 781 -9.27 -23.38 10.86
C ARG A 781 -8.02 -22.85 11.60
N CYS A 782 -7.91 -21.53 11.79
CA CYS A 782 -6.73 -20.92 12.39
C CYS A 782 -6.48 -21.38 13.84
N GLU A 783 -7.55 -21.50 14.64
CA GLU A 783 -7.46 -21.97 16.03
C GLU A 783 -6.92 -23.41 16.10
N MET A 784 -7.30 -24.28 15.14
CA MET A 784 -6.77 -25.65 15.07
C MET A 784 -5.28 -25.67 14.76
N ILE A 785 -4.79 -24.79 13.88
CA ILE A 785 -3.36 -24.74 13.52
C ILE A 785 -2.53 -24.23 14.69
N VAL A 786 -3.00 -23.16 15.36
CA VAL A 786 -2.33 -22.64 16.56
C VAL A 786 -2.32 -23.70 17.66
N GLN A 787 -3.39 -24.46 17.82
CA GLN A 787 -3.50 -25.51 18.82
C GLN A 787 -2.69 -26.75 18.45
N ASP A 788 -2.64 -27.17 17.18
CA ASP A 788 -1.78 -28.25 16.68
C ASP A 788 -0.30 -27.86 16.82
N LEU A 789 0.06 -26.59 16.59
CA LEU A 789 1.40 -26.07 16.81
C LEU A 789 1.72 -26.03 18.32
N ASP A 790 0.80 -25.56 19.15
CA ASP A 790 0.94 -25.55 20.61
C ASP A 790 1.06 -26.97 21.17
N ASP A 791 0.30 -27.92 20.63
CA ASP A 791 0.31 -29.33 21.03
C ASP A 791 1.56 -30.04 20.50
N HIS A 792 2.05 -29.68 19.32
CA HIS A 792 3.35 -30.12 18.79
C HIS A 792 4.52 -29.57 19.62
N LEU A 793 4.48 -28.28 20.00
CA LEU A 793 5.46 -27.64 20.87
C LEU A 793 5.39 -28.20 22.30
N ARG A 794 4.20 -28.46 22.85
CA ARG A 794 3.99 -29.13 24.15
C ARG A 794 4.47 -30.58 24.13
N GLY A 795 4.24 -31.30 23.02
CA GLY A 795 4.76 -32.64 22.78
C GLY A 795 6.29 -32.68 22.76
N HIS A 796 6.93 -31.63 22.23
CA HIS A 796 8.39 -31.46 22.29
C HIS A 796 8.89 -31.02 23.68
N MET A 797 8.12 -30.22 24.44
CA MET A 797 8.45 -29.87 25.83
C MET A 797 8.32 -31.05 26.79
N HIS A 798 7.47 -32.04 26.51
CA HIS A 798 7.35 -33.26 27.32
C HIS A 798 8.51 -34.27 27.15
N VAL A 799 9.45 -34.03 26.23
CA VAL A 799 10.68 -34.84 26.07
C VAL A 799 11.87 -34.22 26.83
N GLY A 800 11.69 -33.09 27.50
CA GLY A 800 12.72 -32.42 28.30
C GLY A 800 12.22 -32.03 29.68
N GLY A 801 12.01 -33.00 30.56
CA GLY A 801 11.69 -32.74 31.97
C GLY A 801 12.79 -31.95 32.66
N THR A 802 12.44 -30.80 33.25
CA THR A 802 12.33 -30.57 34.70
C THR A 802 11.92 -29.11 34.94
N GLU A 803 10.93 -28.92 35.81
CA GLU A 803 10.42 -27.65 36.31
C GLU A 803 11.50 -26.80 37.00
N SER A 804 11.51 -25.48 36.76
CA SER A 804 11.56 -24.46 37.82
C SER A 804 11.56 -23.03 37.26
N GLU A 805 10.63 -22.23 37.80
CA GLU A 805 10.72 -20.81 38.14
C GLU A 805 10.90 -19.75 37.03
N THR A 806 9.78 -19.06 36.80
CA THR A 806 9.64 -17.74 36.18
C THR A 806 10.26 -16.64 37.02
N GLU A 807 11.21 -15.88 36.48
CA GLU A 807 11.45 -14.49 36.88
C GLU A 807 11.72 -13.58 35.68
N SER A 808 10.98 -12.47 35.65
CA SER A 808 11.01 -11.37 34.72
C SER A 808 12.28 -10.53 34.86
N VAL A 809 13.00 -10.28 33.76
CA VAL A 809 14.00 -9.20 33.70
C VAL A 809 13.87 -8.41 32.40
N VAL A 810 13.36 -7.19 32.54
CA VAL A 810 13.43 -6.09 31.58
C VAL A 810 14.88 -5.57 31.55
N MET A 811 15.52 -5.50 30.39
CA MET A 811 16.79 -4.77 30.23
C MET A 811 16.73 -3.79 29.05
N LYS A 812 16.86 -2.51 29.39
CA LYS A 812 17.12 -1.37 28.51
C LYS A 812 18.55 -1.43 28.00
N GLU A 813 18.76 -1.28 26.70
CA GLU A 813 20.08 -1.08 26.10
C GLU A 813 20.59 0.35 26.35
N LYS A 814 21.84 0.46 26.80
CA LYS A 814 22.69 1.66 26.68
C LYS A 814 24.10 1.24 26.24
N GLU A 815 24.69 2.11 25.42
CA GLU A 815 25.93 2.02 24.62
C GLU A 815 27.24 1.57 25.33
N PRO A 816 28.29 1.19 24.57
CA PRO A 816 29.47 0.49 25.11
C PRO A 816 30.66 1.40 25.44
N LEU A 817 31.43 1.01 26.45
CA LEU A 817 32.77 1.52 26.75
C LEU A 817 33.80 0.37 26.68
N LYS A 818 34.91 0.61 25.97
CA LYS A 818 36.11 -0.24 25.84
C LYS A 818 36.84 -0.37 27.19
N VAL A 819 37.47 -1.52 27.47
CA VAL A 819 38.90 -1.70 27.87
C VAL A 819 39.29 -3.20 27.89
N ASP A 820 40.55 -3.43 27.50
CA ASP A 820 41.42 -4.61 27.41
C ASP A 820 41.51 -5.60 28.60
N GLY A 821 41.85 -6.84 28.26
CA GLY A 821 43.08 -7.49 28.76
C GLY A 821 43.06 -8.34 30.04
N ARG A 822 42.89 -9.67 29.84
CA ARG A 822 43.37 -10.81 30.69
C ARG A 822 42.63 -11.15 31.99
N ARG A 823 41.78 -12.18 31.92
CA ARG A 823 41.82 -13.38 32.79
C ARG A 823 40.92 -14.47 32.21
N GLU A 824 41.53 -15.43 31.51
CA GLU A 824 40.90 -16.70 31.18
C GLU A 824 40.72 -17.54 32.45
N GLY A 825 39.57 -18.21 32.56
CA GLY A 825 39.32 -19.17 33.65
C GLY A 825 37.93 -19.12 34.27
N ARG A 826 36.86 -18.92 33.48
CA ARG A 826 35.46 -19.37 33.76
C ARG A 826 34.43 -19.01 32.66
N GLU A 827 34.83 -18.30 31.61
CA GLU A 827 33.92 -17.89 30.51
C GLU A 827 33.76 -18.92 29.36
N GLY A 828 34.61 -19.94 29.26
CA GLY A 828 34.55 -20.95 28.19
C GLY A 828 33.31 -21.86 28.22
N ARG A 829 32.64 -22.00 29.38
CA ARG A 829 31.39 -22.79 29.50
C ARG A 829 30.11 -21.97 29.34
N LYS A 830 30.16 -20.64 29.52
CA LYS A 830 29.01 -19.75 29.33
C LYS A 830 28.82 -19.31 27.87
N ARG A 831 29.89 -19.15 27.09
CA ARG A 831 29.78 -18.84 25.65
C ARG A 831 29.22 -19.99 24.80
N GLY A 832 29.49 -21.24 25.19
CA GLY A 832 28.89 -22.41 24.54
C GLY A 832 27.39 -22.58 24.81
N TRP A 833 26.90 -22.11 25.97
CA TRP A 833 25.48 -22.14 26.32
C TRP A 833 24.69 -21.01 25.67
N VAL A 834 25.22 -19.78 25.66
CA VAL A 834 24.56 -18.63 25.01
C VAL A 834 24.55 -18.80 23.48
N SER A 835 25.60 -19.35 22.87
CA SER A 835 25.60 -19.64 21.43
C SER A 835 24.62 -20.76 21.05
N ARG A 836 24.43 -21.78 21.89
CA ARG A 836 23.41 -22.82 21.70
C ARG A 836 22.00 -22.34 21.99
N LEU A 837 21.81 -21.44 22.96
CA LEU A 837 20.53 -20.82 23.27
C LEU A 837 20.11 -19.81 22.19
N VAL A 838 21.05 -19.02 21.65
CA VAL A 838 20.80 -18.14 20.50
C VAL A 838 20.60 -18.94 19.21
N ALA A 839 21.26 -20.09 19.04
CA ALA A 839 20.97 -21.00 17.92
C ALA A 839 19.59 -21.67 18.05
N ARG A 840 19.18 -22.07 19.26
CA ARG A 840 17.82 -22.60 19.53
C ARG A 840 16.72 -21.55 19.45
N LEU A 841 16.99 -20.31 19.88
CA LEU A 841 16.03 -19.21 19.78
C LEU A 841 15.94 -18.66 18.34
N ARG A 842 17.02 -18.75 17.55
CA ARG A 842 16.97 -18.46 16.10
C ARG A 842 16.24 -19.54 15.29
N SER A 843 16.26 -20.81 15.73
CA SER A 843 15.41 -21.83 15.10
C SER A 843 13.94 -21.76 15.52
N LEU A 844 13.61 -21.05 16.61
CA LEU A 844 12.24 -20.88 17.13
C LEU A 844 11.57 -19.57 16.67
N ALA A 845 12.32 -18.63 16.08
CA ALA A 845 11.77 -17.42 15.44
C ALA A 845 11.58 -17.58 13.92
N CYS A 846 11.71 -18.81 13.41
CA CYS A 846 11.64 -19.14 11.98
C CYS A 846 10.67 -20.32 11.69
N VAL A 847 9.72 -20.59 12.59
CA VAL A 847 8.62 -21.54 12.39
C VAL A 847 7.32 -20.84 12.69
#